data_AF-A0AAV9KHS2-F1
#
_entry.id   AF-A0AAV9KHS2-F1
#
_cell.length_a   1.000
_cell.length_b   1.000
_cell.length_c   1.000
_cell.angle_alpha   90.00
_cell.angle_beta   90.00
_cell.angle_gamma   90.00
#
_symmetry.space_group_name_H-M   'P 1'
#
loop_
_entity.id
_entity.type
_entity.pdbx_description
1 polymer ?
#
loop_
_entity_poly.entity_id
_entity_poly.type
_entity_poly.pdbx_seq_one_letter_code
_entity_poly.pdbx_strand_id
1 'polypeptide(L)'
;MTVFGHSGAGVGFLAGKQVFPVNYEAEVCRRLLEASHSNDLTLALECIADPFVDVNFVGDVCLKVRKAEVVTHAELPNEVRIIYEEFKTDVTALFLAAHNGNVALVRKLLSTGADVNHKLFRGFPTTSAVREGHLEILEMLVKAGSSQQACEEALLEASCHGHARIVEVLMGSDLIRPRIAIHAFFTACCRGYVNVVDTLLKLGVTVDATNRVLLQSSKPSLHTNVDCTALVAAIVSRQVSVVRLLLEAGAKTDGPVQLGAWSWDAASGEEFRVGAGLADPYAITWCAVEYFEATGTILQMLLQRLDSCTSHSGRTLLHHAILCGNAGAVSVLLKCGAYVESPVKTTRNIEFRPIHMAARRGFSSVLKCLIDFGCDLDARTDTGDTALMISARFKSEDCLKVLTRAGADFGLVNVAGESAISIAASNRWKLSFQGAVLEVIQSGKVPKSSNTSVFSPLLFVARSRDLLSLKALVGRGEIDLDSQDEQGFSAVMITAAEGHVEGFRLLVYAGANVKLQNKSGETAVTLCVLNPNRDRFEKVLLDFALEQGSRNAAGFYALHCAARCGDLDAVKLLTTRGYDVNMSNGDGYTPLMLAAREGHGRSCEFLISCGARCDMKNAMGETALSLARKMQKNEAERVILDELARKLVLTGAQVKKHIKGGKGSPHMKILTMVEAAGILRWGKSSRRNVVCQEAEVGPSLRFQKMRQRKGDAELPGIFRVITAKNKEVHFVCEGGSEMAALWVRGIKLVTREAIFR
;
A
#
# COMPACT_ATOMS: atom_id res chain seq x y z
N MET A 1 75.01 1.73 -26.37
CA MET A 1 76.28 2.47 -26.34
C MET A 1 77.39 1.43 -26.35
N THR A 2 77.94 1.14 -27.54
CA THR A 2 79.29 1.54 -28.00
C THR A 2 80.39 0.86 -27.16
N VAL A 3 81.35 0.10 -27.70
CA VAL A 3 82.28 0.42 -28.79
C VAL A 3 82.93 -0.85 -29.39
N PHE A 4 83.31 -0.71 -30.67
CA PHE A 4 84.03 -1.57 -31.61
C PHE A 4 85.42 -2.12 -31.21
N GLY A 5 85.88 -3.13 -31.98
CA GLY A 5 87.29 -3.30 -32.37
C GLY A 5 87.67 -4.75 -32.74
N HIS A 6 87.48 -5.18 -34.00
CA HIS A 6 88.57 -5.38 -35.00
C HIS A 6 89.69 -6.34 -34.54
N SER A 7 89.64 -7.62 -34.93
CA SER A 7 90.12 -8.23 -36.19
C SER A 7 91.58 -8.68 -36.13
N GLY A 8 91.78 -10.00 -36.28
CA GLY A 8 93.09 -10.63 -36.51
C GLY A 8 92.88 -12.09 -36.91
N ALA A 9 93.01 -12.38 -38.21
CA ALA A 9 92.92 -13.70 -38.81
C ALA A 9 94.16 -14.56 -38.50
N GLY A 10 93.98 -15.88 -38.38
CA GLY A 10 95.08 -16.85 -38.26
C GLY A 10 94.54 -18.28 -38.18
N VAL A 11 94.62 -18.99 -39.30
CA VAL A 11 94.04 -20.31 -39.60
C VAL A 11 94.68 -21.43 -38.77
N GLY A 12 93.83 -22.35 -38.27
CA GLY A 12 94.26 -23.64 -37.71
C GLY A 12 93.05 -24.55 -37.51
N PHE A 13 92.73 -25.36 -38.53
CA PHE A 13 91.69 -26.40 -38.47
C PHE A 13 92.06 -27.45 -37.40
N LEU A 14 91.33 -27.45 -36.29
CA LEU A 14 91.22 -28.56 -35.35
C LEU A 14 89.73 -28.75 -35.04
N ALA A 15 89.28 -30.00 -35.16
CA ALA A 15 87.90 -30.44 -34.97
C ALA A 15 87.22 -29.72 -33.79
N GLY A 16 86.18 -28.95 -34.11
CA GLY A 16 85.52 -28.05 -33.17
C GLY A 16 84.90 -28.82 -32.01
N LYS A 17 85.50 -28.67 -30.83
CA LYS A 17 84.72 -28.67 -29.58
C LYS A 17 83.70 -27.55 -29.74
N GLN A 18 82.42 -27.89 -29.93
CA GLN A 18 81.35 -26.91 -29.85
C GLN A 18 81.42 -26.25 -28.47
N VAL A 19 81.84 -24.98 -28.46
CA VAL A 19 81.83 -24.14 -27.27
C VAL A 19 80.39 -23.66 -27.10
N PHE A 20 79.65 -24.32 -26.22
CA PHE A 20 78.30 -23.89 -25.87
C PHE A 20 78.36 -22.65 -24.95
N PRO A 21 77.52 -21.63 -25.16
CA PRO A 21 77.43 -20.48 -24.26
C PRO A 21 77.01 -20.93 -22.85
N VAL A 22 77.47 -20.21 -21.82
CA VAL A 22 77.27 -20.52 -20.38
C VAL A 22 75.78 -20.66 -19.98
N ASN A 23 74.85 -20.22 -20.82
CA ASN A 23 73.40 -20.33 -20.61
C ASN A 23 72.67 -21.24 -21.63
N TYR A 24 73.39 -22.04 -22.42
CA TYR A 24 72.80 -22.88 -23.48
C TYR A 24 71.77 -23.88 -22.93
N GLU A 25 72.09 -24.53 -21.80
CA GLU A 25 71.20 -25.49 -21.13
C GLU A 25 69.87 -24.84 -20.74
N ALA A 26 69.91 -23.68 -20.08
CA ALA A 26 68.73 -22.92 -19.70
C ALA A 26 67.91 -22.40 -20.91
N GLU A 27 68.57 -22.11 -22.03
CA GLU A 27 67.92 -21.68 -23.27
C GLU A 27 67.14 -22.83 -23.92
N VAL A 28 67.75 -24.01 -24.04
CA VAL A 28 67.10 -25.21 -24.62
C VAL A 28 65.93 -25.65 -23.74
N CYS A 29 66.09 -25.64 -22.42
CA CYS A 29 65.00 -25.95 -21.48
C CYS A 29 63.84 -24.95 -21.57
N ARG A 30 64.11 -23.64 -21.73
CA ARG A 30 63.06 -22.63 -21.93
C ARG A 30 62.34 -22.81 -23.25
N ARG A 31 63.07 -23.11 -24.33
CA ARG A 31 62.47 -23.44 -25.64
C ARG A 31 61.58 -24.68 -25.58
N LEU A 32 61.97 -25.70 -24.80
CA LEU A 32 61.11 -26.86 -24.55
C LEU A 32 59.82 -26.47 -23.82
N LEU A 33 59.89 -25.59 -22.81
CA LEU A 33 58.70 -25.09 -22.12
C LEU A 33 57.79 -24.26 -23.04
N GLU A 34 58.37 -23.37 -23.84
CA GLU A 34 57.64 -22.56 -24.83
C GLU A 34 56.95 -23.44 -25.88
N ALA A 35 57.66 -24.44 -26.42
CA ALA A 35 57.09 -25.41 -27.37
C ALA A 35 56.00 -26.28 -26.73
N SER A 36 56.18 -26.69 -25.47
CA SER A 36 55.17 -27.44 -24.72
C SER A 36 53.94 -26.58 -24.44
N HIS A 37 54.12 -25.29 -24.15
CA HIS A 37 53.05 -24.33 -23.89
C HIS A 37 52.24 -24.01 -25.17
N SER A 38 52.92 -23.80 -26.31
CA SER A 38 52.29 -23.56 -27.61
C SER A 38 51.72 -24.84 -28.25
N ASN A 39 51.90 -25.99 -27.61
CA ASN A 39 51.51 -27.31 -28.09
C ASN A 39 52.17 -27.70 -29.45
N ASP A 40 53.39 -27.20 -29.70
CA ASP A 40 54.19 -27.57 -30.87
C ASP A 40 54.97 -28.87 -30.60
N LEU A 41 54.39 -29.98 -31.05
CA LEU A 41 54.99 -31.30 -30.87
C LEU A 41 56.33 -31.43 -31.60
N THR A 42 56.48 -30.83 -32.79
CA THR A 42 57.71 -30.94 -33.59
C THR A 42 58.89 -30.25 -32.90
N LEU A 43 58.71 -29.00 -32.48
CA LEU A 43 59.74 -28.26 -31.76
C LEU A 43 60.05 -28.87 -30.39
N ALA A 44 59.04 -29.38 -29.69
CA ALA A 44 59.26 -30.05 -28.41
C ALA A 44 60.09 -31.33 -28.58
N LEU A 45 59.84 -32.13 -29.61
CA LEU A 45 60.62 -33.34 -29.89
C LEU A 45 62.06 -33.04 -30.31
N GLU A 46 62.29 -31.96 -31.06
CA GLU A 46 63.63 -31.48 -31.40
C GLU A 46 64.41 -31.06 -30.14
N CYS A 47 63.77 -30.33 -29.23
CA CYS A 47 64.40 -29.91 -27.97
C CYS A 47 64.70 -31.12 -27.05
N ILE A 48 63.84 -32.14 -27.02
CA ILE A 48 64.04 -33.36 -26.23
C ILE A 48 65.21 -34.21 -26.78
N ALA A 49 65.53 -34.09 -28.07
CA ALA A 49 66.67 -34.79 -28.67
C ALA A 49 68.02 -34.16 -28.30
N ASP A 50 68.04 -32.94 -27.75
CA ASP A 50 69.26 -32.26 -27.32
C ASP A 50 69.83 -32.92 -26.04
N PRO A 51 71.12 -33.34 -26.01
CA PRO A 51 71.72 -33.99 -24.84
C PRO A 51 71.75 -33.14 -23.56
N PHE A 52 71.63 -31.82 -23.68
CA PHE A 52 71.74 -30.87 -22.56
C PHE A 52 70.38 -30.45 -21.98
N VAL A 53 69.27 -31.01 -22.50
CA VAL A 53 67.94 -30.65 -22.03
C VAL A 53 67.62 -31.31 -20.68
N ASP A 54 67.28 -30.49 -19.69
CA ASP A 54 66.64 -30.95 -18.47
C ASP A 54 65.12 -30.94 -18.65
N VAL A 55 64.53 -32.12 -18.84
CA VAL A 55 63.07 -32.30 -18.99
C VAL A 55 62.27 -31.92 -17.74
N ASN A 56 62.94 -31.82 -16.59
CA ASN A 56 62.36 -31.43 -15.30
C ASN A 56 62.63 -29.96 -14.96
N PHE A 57 63.20 -29.19 -15.89
CA PHE A 57 63.40 -27.76 -15.72
C PHE A 57 62.08 -27.05 -15.39
N VAL A 58 62.11 -26.24 -14.34
CA VAL A 58 60.97 -25.44 -13.88
C VAL A 58 61.14 -24.03 -14.41
N GLY A 59 60.15 -23.56 -15.17
CA GLY A 59 60.13 -22.19 -15.70
C GLY A 59 58.75 -21.56 -15.59
N ASP A 60 58.71 -20.25 -15.75
CA ASP A 60 57.54 -19.43 -15.53
C ASP A 60 56.71 -19.22 -16.80
N VAL A 61 55.45 -19.64 -16.78
CA VAL A 61 54.53 -19.54 -17.94
C VAL A 61 53.19 -18.94 -17.50
N CYS A 62 52.55 -18.17 -18.39
CA CYS A 62 51.19 -17.70 -18.17
C CYS A 62 50.22 -18.83 -18.56
N LEU A 63 49.53 -19.42 -17.58
CA LEU A 63 48.60 -20.51 -17.83
C LEU A 63 47.15 -20.08 -17.68
N LYS A 64 46.32 -20.58 -18.60
CA LYS A 64 44.87 -20.46 -18.55
C LYS A 64 44.27 -21.73 -17.93
N VAL A 65 43.99 -21.68 -16.64
CA VAL A 65 43.60 -22.87 -15.86
C VAL A 65 42.09 -22.93 -15.66
N ARG A 66 41.49 -24.11 -15.86
CA ARG A 66 40.08 -24.36 -15.56
C ARG A 66 39.81 -24.34 -14.05
N LYS A 67 38.83 -23.56 -13.61
CA LYS A 67 38.42 -23.40 -12.21
C LYS A 67 36.92 -23.63 -12.07
N ALA A 68 36.52 -24.53 -11.18
CA ALA A 68 35.13 -24.79 -10.83
C ALA A 68 34.69 -23.92 -9.64
N GLU A 69 33.91 -22.87 -9.91
CA GLU A 69 33.33 -22.02 -8.88
C GLU A 69 31.88 -22.42 -8.59
N VAL A 70 31.52 -22.44 -7.30
CA VAL A 70 30.15 -22.74 -6.86
C VAL A 70 29.39 -21.44 -6.72
N VAL A 71 28.37 -21.26 -7.55
CA VAL A 71 27.45 -20.13 -7.48
C VAL A 71 26.25 -20.55 -6.63
N THR A 72 26.04 -19.82 -5.54
CA THR A 72 24.90 -20.05 -4.65
C THR A 72 23.69 -19.26 -5.09
N HIS A 73 22.53 -19.90 -5.05
CA HIS A 73 21.23 -19.29 -5.35
C HIS A 73 20.33 -19.34 -4.10
N ALA A 74 19.27 -18.53 -4.10
CA ALA A 74 18.37 -18.44 -2.94
C ALA A 74 17.67 -19.77 -2.64
N GLU A 75 16.87 -20.27 -3.58
CA GLU A 75 16.07 -21.50 -3.42
C GLU A 75 16.35 -22.53 -4.52
N LEU A 76 17.24 -22.22 -5.46
CA LEU A 76 17.67 -23.11 -6.54
C LEU A 76 18.92 -23.92 -6.13
N PRO A 77 19.17 -25.10 -6.74
CA PRO A 77 20.41 -25.86 -6.54
C PRO A 77 21.65 -24.99 -6.80
N ASN A 78 22.71 -25.23 -6.04
CA ASN A 78 24.00 -24.60 -6.29
C ASN A 78 24.50 -24.99 -7.69
N GLU A 79 24.83 -23.98 -8.50
CA GLU A 79 25.34 -24.17 -9.86
C GLU A 79 26.87 -24.21 -9.82
N VAL A 80 27.49 -25.14 -10.55
CA VAL A 80 28.95 -25.12 -10.74
C VAL A 80 29.27 -24.46 -12.07
N ARG A 81 29.94 -23.32 -12.01
CA ARG A 81 30.43 -22.61 -13.19
C ARG A 81 31.90 -22.89 -13.41
N ILE A 82 32.24 -23.19 -14.64
CA ILE A 82 33.61 -23.39 -15.07
C ILE A 82 34.11 -22.07 -15.65
N ILE A 83 35.11 -21.49 -14.99
CA ILE A 83 35.76 -20.25 -15.39
C ILE A 83 37.22 -20.57 -15.70
N TYR A 84 37.82 -19.84 -16.64
CA TYR A 84 39.25 -19.93 -16.90
C TYR A 84 39.96 -18.74 -16.25
N GLU A 85 40.97 -19.04 -15.44
CA GLU A 85 41.78 -18.04 -14.75
C GLU A 85 43.19 -18.02 -15.38
N GLU A 86 43.63 -16.84 -15.81
CA GLU A 86 44.96 -16.63 -16.38
C GLU A 86 45.90 -16.05 -15.31
N PHE A 87 46.99 -16.74 -15.03
CA PHE A 87 48.00 -16.26 -14.09
C PHE A 87 49.36 -16.91 -14.38
N LYS A 88 50.42 -16.26 -13.90
CA LYS A 88 51.81 -16.67 -14.11
C LYS A 88 52.21 -17.67 -13.03
N THR A 89 52.71 -18.84 -13.44
CA THR A 89 53.17 -19.91 -12.54
C THR A 89 54.39 -20.64 -13.04
N ASP A 90 55.15 -21.18 -12.09
CA ASP A 90 56.23 -22.12 -12.33
C ASP A 90 55.66 -23.48 -12.75
N VAL A 91 56.14 -24.02 -13.87
CA VAL A 91 55.65 -25.24 -14.51
C VAL A 91 56.79 -26.04 -15.15
N THR A 92 56.57 -27.35 -15.32
CA THR A 92 57.44 -28.26 -16.08
C THR A 92 56.85 -28.58 -17.45
N ALA A 93 57.68 -29.07 -18.37
CA ALA A 93 57.23 -29.49 -19.70
C ALA A 93 56.18 -30.60 -19.62
N LEU A 94 56.33 -31.54 -18.68
CA LEU A 94 55.34 -32.60 -18.44
C LEU A 94 54.00 -32.05 -17.94
N PHE A 95 54.02 -31.07 -17.04
CA PHE A 95 52.80 -30.43 -16.55
C PHE A 95 52.03 -29.72 -17.68
N LEU A 96 52.74 -29.01 -18.56
CA LEU A 96 52.17 -28.34 -19.73
C LEU A 96 51.63 -29.34 -20.75
N ALA A 97 52.38 -30.40 -21.06
CA ALA A 97 51.94 -31.45 -21.96
C ALA A 97 50.65 -32.15 -21.44
N ALA A 98 50.59 -32.38 -20.13
CA ALA A 98 49.41 -32.94 -19.46
C ALA A 98 48.22 -31.98 -19.47
N HIS A 99 48.44 -30.68 -19.27
CA HIS A 99 47.40 -29.65 -19.34
C HIS A 99 46.83 -29.52 -20.76
N ASN A 100 47.69 -29.49 -21.79
CA ASN A 100 47.29 -29.33 -23.18
C ASN A 100 46.67 -30.58 -23.83
N GLY A 101 46.72 -31.74 -23.15
CA GLY A 101 46.17 -32.97 -23.70
C GLY A 101 47.08 -33.67 -24.71
N ASN A 102 48.38 -33.34 -24.74
CA ASN A 102 49.30 -33.88 -25.74
C ASN A 102 49.85 -35.25 -25.32
N VAL A 103 49.10 -36.30 -25.63
CA VAL A 103 49.44 -37.71 -25.34
C VAL A 103 50.81 -38.11 -25.89
N ALA A 104 51.16 -37.68 -27.10
CA ALA A 104 52.42 -38.04 -27.75
C ALA A 104 53.63 -37.42 -27.01
N LEU A 105 53.52 -36.14 -26.65
CA LEU A 105 54.54 -35.43 -25.90
C LEU A 105 54.70 -36.01 -24.48
N VAL A 106 53.60 -36.32 -23.79
CA VAL A 106 53.63 -36.97 -22.47
C VAL A 106 54.37 -38.31 -22.55
N ARG A 107 54.05 -39.17 -23.53
CA ARG A 107 54.72 -40.47 -23.71
C ARG A 107 56.23 -40.30 -23.90
N LYS A 108 56.63 -39.31 -24.71
CA LYS A 108 58.05 -39.04 -24.96
C LYS A 108 58.74 -38.53 -23.71
N LEU A 109 58.17 -37.55 -23.01
CA LEU A 109 58.73 -36.99 -21.77
C LEU A 109 58.89 -38.05 -20.67
N LEU A 110 57.91 -38.95 -20.52
CA LEU A 110 58.01 -40.07 -19.57
C LEU A 110 59.13 -41.05 -19.96
N SER A 111 59.30 -41.35 -21.26
CA SER A 111 60.40 -42.22 -21.73
C SER A 111 61.79 -41.61 -21.51
N THR A 112 61.88 -40.29 -21.42
CA THR A 112 63.14 -39.56 -21.17
C THR A 112 63.39 -39.27 -19.68
N GLY A 113 62.55 -39.77 -18.77
CA GLY A 113 62.76 -39.63 -17.34
C GLY A 113 62.17 -38.37 -16.71
N ALA A 114 61.10 -37.80 -17.27
CA ALA A 114 60.37 -36.72 -16.63
C ALA A 114 59.72 -37.17 -15.30
N ASP A 115 59.83 -36.35 -14.27
CA ASP A 115 59.31 -36.60 -12.93
C ASP A 115 57.80 -36.34 -12.86
N VAL A 116 57.04 -37.41 -12.60
CA VAL A 116 55.58 -37.38 -12.45
C VAL A 116 55.15 -36.75 -11.12
N ASN A 117 56.05 -36.70 -10.13
CA ASN A 117 55.75 -36.32 -8.75
C ASN A 117 56.27 -34.92 -8.39
N HIS A 118 56.71 -34.15 -9.38
CA HIS A 118 57.12 -32.78 -9.13
C HIS A 118 55.91 -31.90 -8.77
N LYS A 119 55.87 -31.40 -7.52
CA LYS A 119 54.76 -30.59 -7.03
C LYS A 119 54.95 -29.12 -7.40
N LEU A 120 54.01 -28.59 -8.18
CA LEU A 120 53.95 -27.21 -8.61
C LEU A 120 52.82 -26.45 -7.89
N PHE A 121 52.70 -25.14 -8.10
CA PHE A 121 51.73 -24.28 -7.41
C PHE A 121 50.27 -24.74 -7.55
N ARG A 122 49.88 -25.30 -8.71
CA ARG A 122 48.53 -25.87 -8.97
C ARG A 122 48.45 -27.40 -8.86
N GLY A 123 49.42 -28.01 -8.19
CA GLY A 123 49.48 -29.46 -7.92
C GLY A 123 50.47 -30.18 -8.83
N PHE A 124 50.10 -31.39 -9.25
CA PHE A 124 50.94 -32.32 -9.99
C PHE A 124 50.51 -32.40 -11.47
N PRO A 125 51.31 -33.00 -12.37
CA PRO A 125 50.86 -33.32 -13.73
C PRO A 125 49.57 -34.16 -13.76
N THR A 126 49.33 -34.99 -12.74
CA THR A 126 48.05 -35.71 -12.58
C THR A 126 46.87 -34.77 -12.33
N THR A 127 47.04 -33.73 -11.50
CA THR A 127 45.97 -32.78 -11.20
C THR A 127 45.66 -31.89 -12.40
N SER A 128 46.66 -31.54 -13.21
CA SER A 128 46.44 -30.79 -14.47
C SER A 128 45.71 -31.62 -15.51
N ALA A 129 46.09 -32.89 -15.70
CA ALA A 129 45.39 -33.81 -16.58
C ALA A 129 43.93 -34.00 -16.17
N VAL A 130 43.66 -34.18 -14.87
CA VAL A 130 42.30 -34.35 -14.36
C VAL A 130 41.45 -33.11 -14.54
N ARG A 131 41.99 -31.94 -14.23
CA ARG A 131 41.30 -30.66 -14.34
C ARG A 131 40.77 -30.42 -15.76
N GLU A 132 41.59 -30.74 -16.77
CA GLU A 132 41.20 -30.61 -18.18
C GLU A 132 40.45 -31.83 -18.74
N GLY A 133 40.29 -32.90 -17.94
CA GLY A 133 39.50 -34.08 -18.30
C GLY A 133 40.24 -35.12 -19.16
N HIS A 134 41.58 -35.09 -19.21
CA HIS A 134 42.40 -35.96 -20.05
C HIS A 134 42.61 -37.34 -19.40
N LEU A 135 41.63 -38.22 -19.57
CA LEU A 135 41.64 -39.58 -18.99
C LEU A 135 42.84 -40.44 -19.43
N GLU A 136 43.16 -40.46 -20.72
CA GLU A 136 44.27 -41.28 -21.25
C GLU A 136 45.62 -40.84 -20.65
N ILE A 137 45.82 -39.52 -20.51
CA ILE A 137 47.02 -38.96 -19.90
C ILE A 137 47.12 -39.36 -18.43
N LEU A 138 46.01 -39.29 -17.69
CA LEU A 138 45.99 -39.70 -16.30
C LEU A 138 46.40 -41.18 -16.14
N GLU A 139 45.86 -42.08 -16.96
CA GLU A 139 46.23 -43.50 -16.91
C GLU A 139 47.73 -43.71 -17.17
N MET A 140 48.30 -42.98 -18.13
CA MET A 140 49.74 -43.02 -18.40
C MET A 140 50.55 -42.55 -17.18
N LEU A 141 50.14 -41.45 -16.55
CA LEU A 141 50.84 -40.90 -15.38
C LEU A 141 50.72 -41.81 -14.15
N VAL A 142 49.56 -42.43 -13.92
CA VAL A 142 49.36 -43.39 -12.83
C VAL A 142 50.24 -44.64 -13.04
N LYS A 143 50.26 -45.19 -14.27
CA LYS A 143 51.14 -46.31 -14.65
C LYS A 143 52.63 -45.96 -14.54
N ALA A 144 53.00 -44.70 -14.73
CA ALA A 144 54.37 -44.21 -14.62
C ALA A 144 54.86 -43.98 -13.17
N GLY A 145 54.04 -44.31 -12.15
CA GLY A 145 54.45 -44.23 -10.74
C GLY A 145 54.05 -42.93 -10.05
N SER A 146 52.81 -42.48 -10.28
CA SER A 146 52.24 -41.35 -9.52
C SER A 146 52.17 -41.66 -8.02
N SER A 147 52.59 -40.70 -7.21
CA SER A 147 52.59 -40.81 -5.74
C SER A 147 51.18 -40.77 -5.18
N GLN A 148 51.03 -41.30 -3.95
CA GLN A 148 49.78 -41.24 -3.20
C GLN A 148 49.22 -39.81 -3.10
N GLN A 149 50.06 -38.82 -2.79
CA GLN A 149 49.64 -37.43 -2.67
C GLN A 149 49.11 -36.87 -4.00
N ALA A 150 49.78 -37.20 -5.12
CA ALA A 150 49.37 -36.75 -6.45
C ALA A 150 48.02 -37.34 -6.88
N CYS A 151 47.76 -38.60 -6.54
CA CYS A 151 46.47 -39.25 -6.80
C CYS A 151 45.35 -38.71 -5.89
N GLU A 152 45.65 -38.42 -4.62
CA GLU A 152 44.68 -37.84 -3.68
C GLU A 152 44.25 -36.42 -4.07
N GLU A 153 45.18 -35.54 -4.44
CA GLU A 153 44.87 -34.20 -4.94
C GLU A 153 44.10 -34.27 -6.28
N ALA A 154 44.45 -35.24 -7.15
CA ALA A 154 43.76 -35.46 -8.40
C ALA A 154 42.30 -35.95 -8.19
N LEU A 155 42.03 -36.76 -7.17
CA LEU A 155 40.68 -37.23 -6.86
C LEU A 155 39.75 -36.08 -6.41
N LEU A 156 40.29 -35.15 -5.61
CA LEU A 156 39.56 -33.95 -5.20
C LEU A 156 39.25 -33.06 -6.41
N GLU A 157 40.22 -32.89 -7.31
CA GLU A 157 40.03 -32.10 -8.53
C GLU A 157 38.99 -32.73 -9.46
N ALA A 158 38.97 -34.06 -9.59
CA ALA A 158 37.98 -34.80 -10.37
C ALA A 158 36.56 -34.59 -9.82
N SER A 159 36.44 -34.55 -8.49
CA SER A 159 35.18 -34.31 -7.79
C SER A 159 34.73 -32.85 -7.86
N CYS A 160 35.65 -31.90 -8.07
CA CYS A 160 35.33 -30.50 -8.35
C CYS A 160 34.80 -30.26 -9.77
N HIS A 161 35.19 -31.09 -10.74
CA HIS A 161 34.85 -30.94 -12.16
C HIS A 161 33.82 -31.97 -12.69
N GLY A 162 33.43 -32.95 -11.88
CA GLY A 162 32.39 -33.92 -12.24
C GLY A 162 32.89 -35.07 -13.11
N HIS A 163 34.16 -35.43 -13.03
CA HIS A 163 34.78 -36.45 -13.90
C HIS A 163 34.67 -37.88 -13.33
N ALA A 164 33.49 -38.51 -13.45
CA ALA A 164 33.22 -39.84 -12.89
C ALA A 164 34.19 -40.95 -13.35
N ARG A 165 34.54 -41.02 -14.64
CA ARG A 165 35.49 -42.03 -15.17
C ARG A 165 36.90 -41.88 -14.60
N ILE A 166 37.33 -40.64 -14.37
CA ILE A 166 38.63 -40.36 -13.73
C ILE A 166 38.62 -40.84 -12.27
N VAL A 167 37.50 -40.64 -11.57
CA VAL A 167 37.31 -41.13 -10.20
C VAL A 167 37.40 -42.66 -10.14
N GLU A 168 36.84 -43.38 -11.11
CA GLU A 168 36.96 -44.84 -11.22
C GLU A 168 38.43 -45.28 -11.31
N VAL A 169 39.20 -44.66 -12.20
CA VAL A 169 40.63 -44.99 -12.38
C VAL A 169 41.44 -44.70 -11.12
N LEU A 170 41.21 -43.55 -10.47
CA LEU A 170 41.96 -43.17 -9.27
C LEU A 170 41.63 -44.06 -8.06
N MET A 171 40.36 -44.37 -7.83
CA MET A 171 39.94 -45.25 -6.74
C MET A 171 40.39 -46.70 -6.96
N GLY A 172 40.53 -47.14 -8.21
CA GLY A 172 41.09 -48.47 -8.55
C GLY A 172 42.60 -48.61 -8.40
N SER A 173 43.33 -47.54 -8.07
CA SER A 173 44.79 -47.55 -7.92
C SER A 173 45.29 -47.99 -6.54
N ASP A 174 44.40 -48.25 -5.57
CA ASP A 174 44.69 -48.55 -4.16
C ASP A 174 45.54 -47.49 -3.41
N LEU A 175 45.83 -46.34 -4.04
CA LEU A 175 46.62 -45.25 -3.46
C LEU A 175 45.80 -44.29 -2.58
N ILE A 176 44.48 -44.32 -2.68
CA ILE A 176 43.59 -43.33 -2.05
C ILE A 176 43.23 -43.72 -0.61
N ARG A 177 43.50 -42.83 0.36
CA ARG A 177 43.03 -43.05 1.73
C ARG A 177 41.51 -42.85 1.86
N PRO A 178 40.82 -43.66 2.70
CA PRO A 178 39.37 -43.54 2.89
C PRO A 178 38.89 -42.13 3.26
N ARG A 179 39.67 -41.40 4.09
CA ARG A 179 39.34 -40.02 4.48
C ARG A 179 39.28 -39.05 3.29
N ILE A 180 40.18 -39.22 2.31
CA ILE A 180 40.20 -38.38 1.10
C ILE A 180 39.05 -38.77 0.17
N ALA A 181 38.77 -40.06 0.03
CA ALA A 181 37.60 -40.54 -0.72
C ALA A 181 36.28 -39.99 -0.14
N ILE A 182 36.16 -39.94 1.19
CA ILE A 182 35.03 -39.29 1.87
C ILE A 182 35.00 -37.78 1.58
N HIS A 183 36.13 -37.09 1.56
CA HIS A 183 36.15 -35.66 1.21
C HIS A 183 35.72 -35.41 -0.24
N ALA A 184 36.27 -36.17 -1.19
CA ALA A 184 35.87 -36.18 -2.59
C ALA A 184 34.36 -36.41 -2.77
N PHE A 185 33.82 -37.39 -2.03
CA PHE A 185 32.40 -37.73 -2.00
C PHE A 185 31.52 -36.55 -1.57
N PHE A 186 31.88 -35.87 -0.49
CA PHE A 186 31.15 -34.69 -0.03
C PHE A 186 31.27 -33.52 -1.03
N THR A 187 32.46 -33.30 -1.61
CA THR A 187 32.67 -32.26 -2.63
C THR A 187 31.73 -32.45 -3.83
N ALA A 188 31.57 -33.70 -4.28
CA ALA A 188 30.65 -34.07 -5.35
C ALA A 188 29.18 -33.91 -4.93
N CYS A 189 28.83 -34.27 -3.69
CA CYS A 189 27.48 -34.10 -3.15
C CYS A 189 27.04 -32.63 -3.12
N CYS A 190 27.89 -31.71 -2.65
CA CYS A 190 27.58 -30.27 -2.62
C CYS A 190 27.42 -29.67 -4.03
N ARG A 191 28.15 -30.22 -5.01
CA ARG A 191 28.19 -29.74 -6.39
C ARG A 191 27.15 -30.36 -7.31
N GLY A 192 26.40 -31.37 -6.83
CA GLY A 192 25.35 -32.00 -7.62
C GLY A 192 25.85 -32.99 -8.67
N TYR A 193 27.10 -33.46 -8.59
CA TYR A 193 27.64 -34.41 -9.57
C TYR A 193 27.19 -35.85 -9.29
N VAL A 194 25.94 -36.14 -9.65
CA VAL A 194 25.26 -37.43 -9.38
C VAL A 194 26.11 -38.63 -9.84
N ASN A 195 26.69 -38.57 -11.04
CA ASN A 195 27.50 -39.67 -11.58
C ASN A 195 28.75 -39.93 -10.72
N VAL A 196 29.41 -38.88 -10.22
CA VAL A 196 30.58 -39.03 -9.35
C VAL A 196 30.17 -39.61 -7.99
N VAL A 197 29.04 -39.16 -7.45
CA VAL A 197 28.48 -39.67 -6.19
C VAL A 197 28.15 -41.17 -6.33
N ASP A 198 27.43 -41.56 -7.38
CA ASP A 198 27.07 -42.95 -7.67
C ASP A 198 28.31 -43.85 -7.83
N THR A 199 29.30 -43.41 -8.60
CA THR A 199 30.59 -44.09 -8.75
C THR A 199 31.28 -44.30 -7.40
N LEU A 200 31.39 -43.26 -6.56
CA LEU A 200 32.06 -43.36 -5.26
C LEU A 200 31.33 -44.31 -4.30
N LEU A 201 30.00 -44.34 -4.33
CA LEU A 201 29.21 -45.28 -3.55
C LEU A 201 29.45 -46.74 -4.01
N LYS A 202 29.46 -46.98 -5.32
CA LYS A 202 29.77 -48.31 -5.90
C LYS A 202 31.17 -48.80 -5.54
N LEU A 203 32.11 -47.87 -5.37
CA LEU A 203 33.50 -48.15 -4.99
C LEU A 203 33.71 -48.25 -3.47
N GLY A 204 32.63 -48.29 -2.68
CA GLY A 204 32.68 -48.63 -1.26
C GLY A 204 32.82 -47.44 -0.29
N VAL A 205 32.60 -46.20 -0.74
CA VAL A 205 32.53 -45.06 0.17
C VAL A 205 31.27 -45.17 1.03
N THR A 206 31.42 -45.00 2.34
CA THR A 206 30.31 -45.12 3.30
C THR A 206 29.35 -43.92 3.18
N VAL A 207 28.07 -44.21 2.96
CA VAL A 207 26.99 -43.20 2.81
C VAL A 207 26.84 -42.33 4.07
N ASP A 208 26.92 -42.95 5.25
CA ASP A 208 26.73 -42.30 6.55
C ASP A 208 28.03 -41.73 7.13
N ALA A 209 29.08 -41.55 6.33
CA ALA A 209 30.29 -40.89 6.78
C ALA A 209 30.00 -39.46 7.25
N THR A 210 30.71 -39.03 8.29
CA THR A 210 30.75 -37.63 8.71
C THR A 210 32.04 -36.98 8.23
N ASN A 211 31.94 -35.74 7.77
CA ASN A 211 33.12 -34.99 7.36
C ASN A 211 32.95 -33.49 7.63
N ARG A 212 34.07 -32.81 7.85
CA ARG A 212 34.11 -31.37 8.01
C ARG A 212 34.18 -30.70 6.65
N VAL A 213 33.11 -30.03 6.25
CA VAL A 213 32.99 -29.44 4.92
C VAL A 213 32.52 -27.99 5.02
N LEU A 214 33.05 -27.15 4.12
CA LEU A 214 32.58 -25.78 3.96
C LEU A 214 31.21 -25.80 3.30
N LEU A 215 30.17 -25.50 4.07
CA LEU A 215 28.81 -25.38 3.55
C LEU A 215 28.53 -23.93 3.19
N GLN A 216 27.91 -23.74 2.02
CA GLN A 216 27.61 -22.44 1.45
C GLN A 216 26.14 -22.38 1.03
N SER A 217 25.45 -21.34 1.45
CA SER A 217 24.08 -21.05 1.06
C SER A 217 23.85 -19.54 1.11
N SER A 218 23.08 -19.00 0.17
CA SER A 218 22.72 -17.58 0.19
C SER A 218 21.49 -17.29 1.07
N LYS A 219 20.54 -18.25 1.17
CA LYS A 219 19.30 -18.10 1.95
C LYS A 219 18.95 -19.39 2.73
N PRO A 220 19.13 -19.43 4.06
CA PRO A 220 19.82 -18.43 4.85
C PRO A 220 21.31 -18.35 4.49
N SER A 221 21.93 -17.19 4.75
CA SER A 221 23.36 -17.01 4.58
C SER A 221 24.12 -17.99 5.48
N LEU A 222 24.95 -18.82 4.86
CA LEU A 222 25.80 -19.80 5.52
C LEU A 222 27.16 -19.80 4.82
N HIS A 223 28.24 -19.71 5.60
CA HIS A 223 29.60 -19.86 5.13
C HIS A 223 30.48 -20.37 6.27
N THR A 224 30.30 -21.65 6.64
CA THR A 224 30.97 -22.23 7.81
C THR A 224 31.42 -23.67 7.55
N ASN A 225 32.52 -24.05 8.20
CA ASN A 225 33.01 -25.43 8.20
C ASN A 225 32.30 -26.21 9.29
N VAL A 226 31.43 -27.15 8.89
CA VAL A 226 30.57 -27.92 9.79
C VAL A 226 30.80 -29.40 9.60
N ASP A 227 30.80 -30.14 10.70
CA ASP A 227 30.78 -31.61 10.69
C ASP A 227 29.35 -32.07 10.39
N CYS A 228 29.15 -32.69 9.24
CA CYS A 228 27.83 -33.13 8.81
C CYS A 228 27.90 -34.43 8.00
N THR A 229 26.74 -35.04 7.75
CA THR A 229 26.60 -36.17 6.82
C THR A 229 26.49 -35.67 5.38
N ALA A 230 26.77 -36.54 4.42
CA ALA A 230 26.65 -36.20 3.00
C ALA A 230 25.22 -35.77 2.63
N LEU A 231 24.21 -36.36 3.29
CA LEU A 231 22.81 -36.02 3.11
C LEU A 231 22.51 -34.56 3.52
N VAL A 232 23.04 -34.12 4.67
CA VAL A 232 22.89 -32.72 5.11
C VAL A 232 23.59 -31.76 4.14
N ALA A 233 24.80 -32.10 3.69
CA ALA A 233 25.55 -31.28 2.74
C ALA A 233 24.82 -31.12 1.39
N ALA A 234 24.19 -32.20 0.90
CA ALA A 234 23.38 -32.20 -0.31
C ALA A 234 22.09 -31.37 -0.15
N ILE A 235 21.43 -31.42 1.01
CA ILE A 235 20.24 -30.62 1.32
C ILE A 235 20.56 -29.13 1.36
N VAL A 236 21.61 -28.72 2.08
CA VAL A 236 22.04 -27.30 2.17
C VAL A 236 22.42 -26.75 0.79
N SER A 237 22.97 -27.61 -0.07
CA SER A 237 23.31 -27.27 -1.46
C SER A 237 22.12 -27.40 -2.43
N ARG A 238 20.95 -27.83 -1.93
CA ARG A 238 19.68 -28.02 -2.66
C ARG A 238 19.78 -28.99 -3.84
N GLN A 239 20.63 -30.01 -3.74
CA GLN A 239 20.89 -30.98 -4.81
C GLN A 239 19.89 -32.14 -4.79
N VAL A 240 18.71 -31.94 -5.39
CA VAL A 240 17.59 -32.90 -5.37
C VAL A 240 18.00 -34.31 -5.81
N SER A 241 18.71 -34.43 -6.94
CA SER A 241 19.10 -35.73 -7.51
C SER A 241 20.10 -36.47 -6.63
N VAL A 242 21.02 -35.75 -5.98
CA VAL A 242 21.97 -36.33 -5.03
C VAL A 242 21.24 -36.80 -3.77
N VAL A 243 20.32 -35.99 -3.22
CA VAL A 243 19.52 -36.38 -2.07
C VAL A 243 18.73 -37.66 -2.35
N ARG A 244 18.11 -37.76 -3.53
CA ARG A 244 17.40 -38.98 -3.95
C ARG A 244 18.33 -40.21 -3.94
N LEU A 245 19.48 -40.09 -4.59
CA LEU A 245 20.47 -41.18 -4.66
C LEU A 245 20.95 -41.61 -3.27
N LEU A 246 21.24 -40.65 -2.38
CA LEU A 246 21.67 -40.96 -1.00
C LEU A 246 20.57 -41.66 -0.20
N LEU A 247 19.31 -41.25 -0.34
CA LEU A 247 18.17 -41.90 0.31
C LEU A 247 17.91 -43.32 -0.25
N GLU A 248 18.12 -43.54 -1.55
CA GLU A 248 18.06 -44.87 -2.18
C GLU A 248 19.21 -45.77 -1.72
N ALA A 249 20.40 -45.20 -1.48
CA ALA A 249 21.56 -45.88 -0.94
C ALA A 249 21.48 -46.16 0.57
N GLY A 250 20.38 -45.80 1.24
CA GLY A 250 20.13 -46.11 2.65
C GLY A 250 20.72 -45.12 3.65
N ALA A 251 20.95 -43.87 3.26
CA ALA A 251 21.41 -42.82 4.18
C ALA A 251 20.50 -42.69 5.41
N LYS A 252 21.11 -42.60 6.59
CA LYS A 252 20.41 -42.38 7.87
C LYS A 252 19.77 -41.00 7.94
N THR A 253 18.57 -40.96 8.50
CA THR A 253 17.76 -39.73 8.62
C THR A 253 17.44 -39.36 10.07
N ASP A 254 17.87 -40.15 11.03
CA ASP A 254 17.63 -40.02 12.48
C ASP A 254 18.71 -39.21 13.22
N GLY A 255 19.81 -38.86 12.56
CA GLY A 255 20.91 -38.10 13.14
C GLY A 255 20.58 -36.61 13.37
N PRO A 256 21.06 -36.00 14.48
CA PRO A 256 20.86 -34.58 14.75
C PRO A 256 21.72 -33.71 13.83
N VAL A 257 21.13 -32.65 13.28
CA VAL A 257 21.78 -31.68 12.41
C VAL A 257 22.19 -30.45 13.23
N GLN A 258 23.49 -30.18 13.30
CA GLN A 258 24.08 -29.05 14.02
C GLN A 258 24.18 -27.77 13.15
N LEU A 259 23.08 -27.42 12.48
CA LEU A 259 22.99 -26.21 11.64
C LEU A 259 21.93 -25.23 12.12
N GLY A 260 21.30 -25.51 13.27
CA GLY A 260 20.24 -24.68 13.82
C GLY A 260 20.62 -23.22 13.92
N ALA A 261 19.84 -22.35 13.25
CA ALA A 261 20.00 -20.90 13.35
C ALA A 261 18.90 -20.21 14.17
N TRP A 262 17.90 -20.96 14.61
CA TRP A 262 16.73 -20.44 15.32
C TRP A 262 16.66 -20.98 16.74
N SER A 263 16.87 -20.10 17.72
CA SER A 263 16.60 -20.41 19.12
C SER A 263 15.16 -20.07 19.48
N TRP A 264 14.62 -20.81 20.42
CA TRP A 264 13.26 -20.68 20.92
C TRP A 264 13.28 -20.65 22.43
N ASP A 265 12.78 -19.56 23.01
CA ASP A 265 12.51 -19.52 24.44
C ASP A 265 11.10 -20.01 24.71
N ALA A 266 10.99 -21.20 25.29
CA ALA A 266 9.70 -21.80 25.62
C ALA A 266 8.93 -21.03 26.71
N ALA A 267 9.59 -20.16 27.48
CA ALA A 267 8.98 -19.38 28.55
C ALA A 267 8.30 -18.10 28.08
N SER A 268 8.96 -17.32 27.21
CA SER A 268 8.38 -16.11 26.61
C SER A 268 7.61 -16.37 25.32
N GLY A 269 7.93 -17.47 24.62
CA GLY A 269 7.48 -17.70 23.26
C GLY A 269 8.17 -16.79 22.24
N GLU A 270 9.28 -16.16 22.60
CA GLU A 270 10.08 -15.34 21.70
C GLU A 270 11.01 -16.20 20.84
N GLU A 271 11.16 -15.80 19.57
CA GLU A 271 11.99 -16.53 18.60
C GLU A 271 13.10 -15.63 18.07
N PHE A 272 14.34 -16.06 18.29
CA PHE A 272 15.53 -15.33 17.91
C PHE A 272 16.35 -16.13 16.91
N ARG A 273 16.82 -15.44 15.86
CA ARG A 273 17.84 -15.98 14.99
C ARG A 273 19.19 -15.78 15.65
N VAL A 274 19.82 -16.88 16.08
CA VAL A 274 21.11 -16.86 16.80
C VAL A 274 22.31 -17.06 15.88
N GLY A 275 22.10 -17.50 14.64
CA GLY A 275 23.16 -17.80 13.67
C GLY A 275 23.37 -19.32 13.52
N ALA A 276 23.80 -19.74 12.34
CA ALA A 276 23.86 -21.17 11.99
C ALA A 276 24.82 -21.95 12.89
N GLY A 277 24.35 -23.06 13.45
CA GLY A 277 25.10 -23.94 14.33
C GLY A 277 25.18 -23.47 15.79
N LEU A 278 24.46 -22.40 16.15
CA LEU A 278 24.41 -21.87 17.52
C LEU A 278 23.11 -22.24 18.26
N ALA A 279 22.10 -22.73 17.55
CA ALA A 279 20.87 -23.23 18.16
C ALA A 279 20.95 -24.74 18.44
N ASP A 280 19.94 -25.25 19.15
CA ASP A 280 19.81 -26.67 19.45
C ASP A 280 19.80 -27.53 18.17
N PRO A 281 20.45 -28.71 18.19
CA PRO A 281 20.41 -29.62 17.06
C PRO A 281 18.98 -30.08 16.73
N TYR A 282 18.65 -30.16 15.45
CA TYR A 282 17.31 -30.54 14.98
C TYR A 282 17.33 -31.72 14.02
N ALA A 283 16.15 -32.26 13.71
CA ALA A 283 16.01 -33.34 12.72
C ALA A 283 16.27 -32.85 11.29
N ILE A 284 16.60 -33.78 10.39
CA ILE A 284 16.92 -33.44 9.00
C ILE A 284 15.78 -32.76 8.22
N THR A 285 14.52 -33.03 8.60
CA THR A 285 13.34 -32.35 8.05
C THR A 285 13.34 -30.85 8.35
N TRP A 286 13.85 -30.44 9.50
CA TRP A 286 14.02 -29.02 9.87
C TRP A 286 15.10 -28.37 9.02
N CYS A 287 16.20 -29.08 8.76
CA CYS A 287 17.23 -28.64 7.81
C CYS A 287 16.63 -28.38 6.42
N ALA A 288 15.79 -29.29 5.92
CA ALA A 288 15.14 -29.17 4.62
C ALA A 288 14.12 -28.01 4.55
N VAL A 289 13.53 -27.60 5.67
CA VAL A 289 12.68 -26.40 5.74
C VAL A 289 13.52 -25.13 5.79
N GLU A 290 14.61 -25.12 6.56
CA GLU A 290 15.50 -23.97 6.66
C GLU A 290 16.23 -23.69 5.34
N TYR A 291 16.74 -24.73 4.69
CA TYR A 291 17.40 -24.70 3.38
C TYR A 291 16.46 -25.22 2.28
N PHE A 292 15.24 -24.70 2.26
CA PHE A 292 14.22 -25.13 1.31
C PHE A 292 14.68 -24.99 -0.14
N GLU A 293 14.39 -26.05 -0.90
CA GLU A 293 14.58 -26.13 -2.34
C GLU A 293 13.26 -25.76 -3.04
N ALA A 294 13.33 -24.97 -4.11
CA ALA A 294 12.20 -24.27 -4.71
C ALA A 294 11.00 -25.18 -5.08
N THR A 295 11.24 -26.41 -5.52
CA THR A 295 10.18 -27.38 -5.86
C THR A 295 9.60 -28.09 -4.63
N GLY A 296 10.30 -28.04 -3.49
CA GLY A 296 9.95 -28.74 -2.27
C GLY A 296 10.13 -30.25 -2.34
N THR A 297 10.78 -30.76 -3.38
CA THR A 297 10.93 -32.20 -3.63
C THR A 297 11.77 -32.86 -2.55
N ILE A 298 12.83 -32.20 -2.08
CA ILE A 298 13.66 -32.66 -0.96
C ILE A 298 12.80 -32.88 0.28
N LEU A 299 12.01 -31.88 0.64
CA LEU A 299 11.14 -31.95 1.82
C LEU A 299 10.09 -33.05 1.67
N GLN A 300 9.45 -33.19 0.50
CA GLN A 300 8.48 -34.25 0.23
C GLN A 300 9.10 -35.66 0.36
N MET A 301 10.30 -35.88 -0.18
CA MET A 301 11.00 -37.16 -0.07
C MET A 301 11.29 -37.54 1.40
N LEU A 302 11.65 -36.57 2.23
CA LEU A 302 11.89 -36.80 3.65
C LEU A 302 10.59 -37.08 4.40
N LEU A 303 9.51 -36.33 4.13
CA LEU A 303 8.20 -36.51 4.77
C LEU A 303 7.50 -37.82 4.39
N GLN A 304 7.84 -38.44 3.25
CA GLN A 304 7.37 -39.79 2.91
C GLN A 304 7.96 -40.87 3.81
N ARG A 305 9.12 -40.61 4.43
CA ARG A 305 9.86 -41.56 5.27
C ARG A 305 9.81 -41.23 6.76
N LEU A 306 9.49 -39.98 7.10
CA LEU A 306 9.53 -39.45 8.46
C LEU A 306 8.22 -38.75 8.82
N ASP A 307 7.77 -38.93 10.06
CA ASP A 307 6.56 -38.29 10.55
C ASP A 307 6.71 -36.75 10.62
N SER A 308 5.78 -36.04 9.96
CA SER A 308 5.67 -34.58 9.98
C SER A 308 5.32 -33.98 11.36
N CYS A 309 4.91 -34.84 12.30
CA CYS A 309 4.32 -34.47 13.59
C CYS A 309 5.34 -34.39 14.74
N THR A 310 6.63 -34.57 14.47
CA THR A 310 7.67 -34.45 15.51
C THR A 310 7.77 -33.00 16.00
N SER A 311 7.26 -32.75 17.21
CA SER A 311 7.40 -31.45 17.86
C SER A 311 8.81 -31.29 18.42
N HIS A 312 9.49 -30.21 18.08
CA HIS A 312 10.77 -29.84 18.69
C HIS A 312 10.55 -28.59 19.55
N SER A 313 10.82 -28.72 20.85
CA SER A 313 10.68 -27.65 21.85
C SER A 313 9.31 -26.97 21.85
N GLY A 314 8.22 -27.74 21.69
CA GLY A 314 6.84 -27.23 21.71
C GLY A 314 6.32 -26.66 20.37
N ARG A 315 7.14 -26.72 19.30
CA ARG A 315 6.77 -26.28 17.94
C ARG A 315 6.75 -27.45 16.96
N THR A 316 5.83 -27.39 16.01
CA THR A 316 5.80 -28.31 14.87
C THR A 316 6.66 -27.78 13.70
N LEU A 317 6.93 -28.64 12.72
CA LEU A 317 7.65 -28.27 11.50
C LEU A 317 6.95 -27.13 10.72
N LEU A 318 5.62 -27.06 10.77
CA LEU A 318 4.82 -25.97 10.19
C LEU A 318 5.19 -24.61 10.80
N HIS A 319 5.34 -24.54 12.12
CA HIS A 319 5.76 -23.32 12.80
C HIS A 319 7.17 -22.89 12.40
N HIS A 320 8.08 -23.86 12.21
CA HIS A 320 9.42 -23.56 11.73
C HIS A 320 9.43 -23.00 10.30
N ALA A 321 8.60 -23.54 9.41
CA ALA A 321 8.46 -23.02 8.05
C ALA A 321 7.94 -21.57 8.03
N ILE A 322 7.02 -21.24 8.94
CA ILE A 322 6.50 -19.87 9.13
C ILE A 322 7.62 -18.94 9.64
N LEU A 323 8.47 -19.37 10.57
CA LEU A 323 9.64 -18.60 11.03
C LEU A 323 10.61 -18.29 9.91
N CYS A 324 10.88 -19.27 9.05
CA CYS A 324 11.72 -19.10 7.89
C CYS A 324 11.08 -18.20 6.81
N GLY A 325 9.82 -17.79 6.98
CA GLY A 325 9.09 -16.97 6.01
C GLY A 325 8.90 -17.69 4.67
N ASN A 326 8.90 -19.03 4.67
CA ASN A 326 8.89 -19.82 3.46
C ASN A 326 7.50 -20.36 3.15
N ALA A 327 6.76 -19.64 2.30
CA ALA A 327 5.42 -20.03 1.87
C ALA A 327 5.41 -21.36 1.07
N GLY A 328 6.49 -21.67 0.32
CA GLY A 328 6.63 -22.93 -0.39
C GLY A 328 6.72 -24.12 0.56
N ALA A 329 7.55 -24.01 1.59
CA ALA A 329 7.67 -25.03 2.63
C ALA A 329 6.34 -25.24 3.38
N VAL A 330 5.65 -24.15 3.73
CA VAL A 330 4.31 -24.21 4.34
C VAL A 330 3.32 -24.95 3.44
N SER A 331 3.26 -24.62 2.15
CA SER A 331 2.39 -25.30 1.19
C SER A 331 2.67 -26.80 1.08
N VAL A 332 3.94 -27.19 1.05
CA VAL A 332 4.35 -28.60 1.00
C VAL A 332 3.92 -29.34 2.27
N LEU A 333 4.16 -28.76 3.45
CA LEU A 333 3.79 -29.37 4.73
C LEU A 333 2.28 -29.60 4.84
N LEU A 334 1.48 -28.59 4.46
CA LEU A 334 0.02 -28.70 4.49
C LEU A 334 -0.49 -29.74 3.47
N LYS A 335 0.09 -29.83 2.27
CA LYS A 335 -0.22 -30.88 1.28
C LYS A 335 0.13 -32.29 1.79
N CYS A 336 1.19 -32.40 2.60
CA CYS A 336 1.61 -33.65 3.24
C CYS A 336 0.81 -33.98 4.52
N GLY A 337 -0.25 -33.24 4.83
CA GLY A 337 -1.16 -33.55 5.94
C GLY A 337 -0.83 -32.87 7.27
N ALA A 338 0.06 -31.87 7.30
CA ALA A 338 0.26 -31.06 8.50
C ALA A 338 -1.04 -30.31 8.86
N TYR A 339 -1.41 -30.33 10.14
CA TYR A 339 -2.62 -29.65 10.61
C TYR A 339 -2.41 -28.13 10.67
N VAL A 340 -3.25 -27.38 9.95
CA VAL A 340 -3.13 -25.91 9.77
C VAL A 340 -3.36 -25.13 11.07
N GLU A 341 -4.08 -25.71 12.02
CA GLU A 341 -4.48 -25.10 13.28
C GLU A 341 -3.68 -25.63 14.48
N SER A 342 -2.54 -26.29 14.25
CA SER A 342 -1.70 -26.78 15.34
C SER A 342 -1.26 -25.62 16.24
N PRO A 343 -1.64 -25.56 17.53
CA PRO A 343 -1.21 -24.49 18.40
C PRO A 343 0.28 -24.66 18.77
N VAL A 344 0.98 -23.54 18.95
CA VAL A 344 2.29 -23.55 19.60
C VAL A 344 2.08 -23.77 21.09
N LYS A 345 2.82 -24.73 21.67
CA LYS A 345 2.79 -25.00 23.11
C LYS A 345 3.92 -24.22 23.77
N THR A 346 3.56 -23.24 24.60
CA THR A 346 4.50 -22.52 25.47
C THR A 346 4.37 -23.02 26.92
N THR A 347 5.39 -22.81 27.76
CA THR A 347 5.33 -23.24 29.18
C THR A 347 4.33 -22.43 30.01
N ARG A 348 3.90 -21.25 29.51
CA ARG A 348 2.89 -20.39 30.13
C ARG A 348 1.45 -20.67 29.68
N ASN A 349 1.20 -21.74 28.90
CA ASN A 349 -0.09 -22.03 28.27
C ASN A 349 -0.61 -20.90 27.35
N ILE A 350 0.28 -20.05 26.82
CA ILE A 350 -0.07 -19.09 25.77
C ILE A 350 -0.33 -19.89 24.50
N GLU A 351 -1.58 -19.92 24.06
CA GLU A 351 -2.00 -20.60 22.84
C GLU A 351 -2.01 -19.60 21.68
N PHE A 352 -1.10 -19.78 20.72
CA PHE A 352 -1.13 -19.05 19.47
C PHE A 352 -1.01 -20.00 18.29
N ARG A 353 -1.65 -19.63 17.17
CA ARG A 353 -1.84 -20.46 15.98
C ARG A 353 -0.93 -19.97 14.85
N PRO A 354 -0.71 -20.79 13.81
CA PRO A 354 0.04 -20.42 12.61
C PRO A 354 -0.35 -19.07 12.01
N ILE A 355 -1.65 -18.76 11.98
CA ILE A 355 -2.17 -17.50 11.45
C ILE A 355 -1.69 -16.28 12.27
N HIS A 356 -1.66 -16.38 13.60
CA HIS A 356 -1.17 -15.32 14.49
C HIS A 356 0.32 -15.08 14.28
N MET A 357 1.08 -16.15 14.08
CA MET A 357 2.51 -16.11 13.86
C MET A 357 2.87 -15.44 12.53
N ALA A 358 2.18 -15.82 11.45
CA ALA A 358 2.35 -15.20 10.13
C ALA A 358 1.97 -13.71 10.15
N ALA A 359 0.86 -13.35 10.83
CA ALA A 359 0.44 -11.97 10.99
C ALA A 359 1.45 -11.14 11.80
N ARG A 360 1.97 -11.66 12.91
CA ARG A 360 2.97 -10.99 13.76
C ARG A 360 4.26 -10.68 13.01
N ARG A 361 4.71 -11.60 12.15
CA ARG A 361 5.93 -11.47 11.34
C ARG A 361 5.74 -10.66 10.06
N GLY A 362 4.49 -10.36 9.67
CA GLY A 362 4.19 -9.64 8.43
C GLY A 362 4.36 -10.48 7.16
N PHE A 363 4.33 -11.81 7.26
CA PHE A 363 4.52 -12.71 6.11
C PHE A 363 3.21 -12.95 5.36
N SER A 364 2.82 -11.99 4.52
CA SER A 364 1.56 -12.02 3.77
C SER A 364 1.42 -13.21 2.82
N SER A 365 2.51 -13.69 2.22
CA SER A 365 2.53 -14.87 1.35
C SER A 365 2.27 -16.17 2.13
N VAL A 366 2.88 -16.32 3.31
CA VAL A 366 2.65 -17.43 4.22
C VAL A 366 1.22 -17.38 4.75
N LEU A 367 0.76 -16.20 5.14
CA LEU A 367 -0.61 -15.99 5.63
C LEU A 367 -1.64 -16.38 4.57
N LYS A 368 -1.45 -15.94 3.32
CA LYS A 368 -2.29 -16.35 2.18
C LYS A 368 -2.30 -17.87 2.01
N CYS A 369 -1.14 -18.52 2.10
CA CYS A 369 -1.07 -19.97 2.03
C CYS A 369 -1.89 -20.65 3.14
N LEU A 370 -1.81 -20.18 4.39
CA LEU A 370 -2.63 -20.75 5.48
C LEU A 370 -4.13 -20.61 5.22
N ILE A 371 -4.55 -19.46 4.68
CA ILE A 371 -5.95 -19.16 4.33
C ILE A 371 -6.44 -20.07 3.20
N ASP A 372 -5.63 -20.28 2.16
CA ASP A 372 -5.97 -21.15 1.03
C ASP A 372 -6.20 -22.62 1.47
N PHE A 373 -5.60 -23.04 2.59
CA PHE A 373 -5.81 -24.35 3.22
C PHE A 373 -6.90 -24.37 4.31
N GLY A 374 -7.68 -23.30 4.45
CA GLY A 374 -8.86 -23.26 5.31
C GLY A 374 -8.59 -23.04 6.79
N CYS A 375 -7.59 -22.23 7.15
CA CYS A 375 -7.40 -21.81 8.53
C CYS A 375 -8.58 -20.96 9.05
N ASP A 376 -8.77 -20.96 10.37
CA ASP A 376 -9.75 -20.08 11.02
C ASP A 376 -9.19 -18.65 11.09
N LEU A 377 -9.81 -17.74 10.31
CA LEU A 377 -9.42 -16.34 10.22
C LEU A 377 -9.62 -15.59 11.55
N ASP A 378 -10.63 -16.01 12.31
CA ASP A 378 -11.14 -15.33 13.50
C ASP A 378 -10.71 -16.06 14.78
N ALA A 379 -9.76 -16.98 14.65
CA ALA A 379 -9.11 -17.63 15.77
C ALA A 379 -8.53 -16.58 16.73
N ARG A 380 -8.57 -16.89 18.02
CA ARG A 380 -8.17 -15.97 19.09
C ARG A 380 -6.98 -16.52 19.86
N THR A 381 -6.07 -15.64 20.22
CA THR A 381 -5.06 -15.91 21.24
C THR A 381 -5.70 -15.97 22.63
N ASP A 382 -4.90 -16.30 23.63
CA ASP A 382 -5.21 -16.16 25.06
C ASP A 382 -5.64 -14.74 25.46
N THR A 383 -5.07 -13.70 24.85
CA THR A 383 -5.49 -12.30 25.02
C THR A 383 -6.76 -11.93 24.26
N GLY A 384 -7.31 -12.84 23.46
CA GLY A 384 -8.45 -12.59 22.57
C GLY A 384 -8.08 -11.85 21.27
N ASP A 385 -6.79 -11.64 20.99
CA ASP A 385 -6.35 -10.98 19.76
C ASP A 385 -6.53 -11.93 18.57
N THR A 386 -7.11 -11.42 17.48
CA THR A 386 -7.17 -12.12 16.19
C THR A 386 -5.97 -11.78 15.31
N ALA A 387 -5.76 -12.53 14.22
CA ALA A 387 -4.73 -12.22 13.23
C ALA A 387 -4.86 -10.79 12.66
N LEU A 388 -6.09 -10.27 12.57
CA LEU A 388 -6.38 -8.90 12.13
C LEU A 388 -5.86 -7.87 13.15
N MET A 389 -6.12 -8.08 14.44
CA MET A 389 -5.64 -7.22 15.53
C MET A 389 -4.11 -7.25 15.64
N ILE A 390 -3.51 -8.43 15.48
CA ILE A 390 -2.05 -8.59 15.45
C ILE A 390 -1.47 -7.82 14.26
N SER A 391 -2.06 -7.93 13.07
CA SER A 391 -1.62 -7.16 11.89
C SER A 391 -1.68 -5.65 12.13
N ALA A 392 -2.72 -5.17 12.84
CA ALA A 392 -2.84 -3.78 13.27
C ALA A 392 -1.75 -3.34 14.27
N ARG A 393 -1.42 -4.19 15.23
CA ARG A 393 -0.38 -3.95 16.25
C ARG A 393 1.01 -3.86 15.63
N PHE A 394 1.32 -4.76 14.70
CA PHE A 394 2.62 -4.85 14.03
C PHE A 394 2.69 -4.08 12.70
N LYS A 395 1.67 -3.28 12.37
CA LYS A 395 1.63 -2.40 11.18
C LYS A 395 1.85 -3.16 9.85
N SER A 396 1.36 -4.39 9.78
CA SER A 396 1.56 -5.28 8.64
C SER A 396 0.47 -5.07 7.59
N GLU A 397 0.70 -4.09 6.70
CA GLU A 397 -0.28 -3.67 5.69
C GLU A 397 -0.72 -4.80 4.75
N ASP A 398 0.23 -5.57 4.22
CA ASP A 398 -0.07 -6.65 3.28
C ASP A 398 -0.86 -7.78 3.95
N CYS A 399 -0.53 -8.13 5.20
CA CYS A 399 -1.29 -9.11 5.98
C CYS A 399 -2.73 -8.63 6.22
N LEU A 400 -2.90 -7.35 6.57
CA LEU A 400 -4.21 -6.73 6.74
C LEU A 400 -5.03 -6.82 5.44
N LYS A 401 -4.43 -6.49 4.30
CA LYS A 401 -5.09 -6.59 2.99
C LYS A 401 -5.49 -8.03 2.66
N VAL A 402 -4.62 -9.01 2.92
CA VAL A 402 -4.90 -10.44 2.69
C VAL A 402 -6.06 -10.91 3.56
N LEU A 403 -6.04 -10.61 4.87
CA LEU A 403 -7.11 -10.97 5.81
C LEU A 403 -8.45 -10.32 5.46
N THR A 404 -8.42 -9.04 5.07
CA THR A 404 -9.63 -8.30 4.65
C THR A 404 -10.24 -8.94 3.40
N ARG A 405 -9.43 -9.32 2.42
CA ARG A 405 -9.90 -10.01 1.20
C ARG A 405 -10.45 -11.41 1.47
N ALA A 406 -9.89 -12.09 2.48
CA ALA A 406 -10.34 -13.41 2.93
C ALA A 406 -11.64 -13.36 3.74
N GLY A 407 -12.04 -12.18 4.23
CA GLY A 407 -13.27 -12.00 4.99
C GLY A 407 -13.10 -12.15 6.50
N ALA A 408 -11.91 -11.86 7.04
CA ALA A 408 -11.69 -11.75 8.48
C ALA A 408 -12.66 -10.71 9.11
N ASP A 409 -13.11 -10.99 10.32
CA ASP A 409 -14.15 -10.21 10.99
C ASP A 409 -13.57 -9.00 11.74
N PHE A 410 -13.97 -7.80 11.32
CA PHE A 410 -13.56 -6.54 11.93
C PHE A 410 -14.36 -6.16 13.18
N GLY A 411 -15.49 -6.82 13.44
CA GLY A 411 -16.37 -6.56 14.58
C GLY A 411 -15.89 -7.17 15.89
N LEU A 412 -14.81 -7.96 15.85
CA LEU A 412 -14.26 -8.63 17.03
C LEU A 412 -13.45 -7.67 17.89
N VAL A 413 -13.45 -7.92 19.20
CA VAL A 413 -12.63 -7.24 20.21
C VAL A 413 -11.87 -8.24 21.07
N ASN A 414 -10.70 -7.84 21.56
CA ASN A 414 -9.90 -8.64 22.48
C ASN A 414 -10.43 -8.55 23.92
N VAL A 415 -9.77 -9.20 24.88
CA VAL A 415 -10.18 -9.19 26.30
C VAL A 415 -10.15 -7.78 26.91
N ALA A 416 -9.31 -6.89 26.39
CA ALA A 416 -9.24 -5.48 26.79
C ALA A 416 -10.31 -4.59 26.13
N GLY A 417 -11.16 -5.16 25.26
CA GLY A 417 -12.19 -4.42 24.51
C GLY A 417 -11.63 -3.65 23.30
N GLU A 418 -10.39 -3.92 22.88
CA GLU A 418 -9.78 -3.27 21.72
C GLU A 418 -10.15 -3.99 20.42
N SER A 419 -10.52 -3.24 19.38
CA SER A 419 -10.71 -3.72 18.02
C SER A 419 -9.46 -3.48 17.16
N ALA A 420 -9.41 -4.06 15.96
CA ALA A 420 -8.31 -3.81 15.02
C ALA A 420 -8.15 -2.31 14.69
N ILE A 421 -9.25 -1.54 14.60
CA ILE A 421 -9.19 -0.09 14.40
C ILE A 421 -8.58 0.60 15.61
N SER A 422 -9.04 0.30 16.83
CA SER A 422 -8.56 1.00 18.03
C SER A 422 -7.09 0.72 18.27
N ILE A 423 -6.62 -0.51 18.01
CA ILE A 423 -5.21 -0.89 18.04
C ILE A 423 -4.40 -0.12 16.99
N ALA A 424 -4.91 0.01 15.75
CA ALA A 424 -4.23 0.80 14.72
C ALA A 424 -4.15 2.29 15.12
N ALA A 425 -5.19 2.83 15.75
CA ALA A 425 -5.23 4.20 16.23
C ALA A 425 -4.22 4.44 17.38
N SER A 426 -4.19 3.55 18.38
CA SER A 426 -3.26 3.67 19.52
C SER A 426 -1.79 3.55 19.09
N ASN A 427 -1.50 2.76 18.05
CA ASN A 427 -0.16 2.60 17.48
C ASN A 427 0.25 3.65 16.43
N ARG A 428 -0.53 4.75 16.29
CA ARG A 428 -0.31 5.82 15.29
C ARG A 428 -0.30 5.31 13.84
N TRP A 429 -1.06 4.26 13.53
CA TRP A 429 -1.15 3.63 12.21
C TRP A 429 -2.53 3.82 11.53
N LYS A 430 -3.36 4.74 12.06
CA LYS A 430 -4.74 4.98 11.58
C LYS A 430 -4.83 5.24 10.06
N LEU A 431 -3.98 6.10 9.51
CA LEU A 431 -4.05 6.51 8.09
C LEU A 431 -3.70 5.37 7.14
N SER A 432 -2.62 4.64 7.39
CA SER A 432 -2.21 3.50 6.57
C SER A 432 -3.18 2.32 6.71
N PHE A 433 -3.66 2.03 7.92
CA PHE A 433 -4.73 1.06 8.13
C PHE A 433 -5.97 1.43 7.31
N GLN A 434 -6.37 2.70 7.34
CA GLN A 434 -7.49 3.21 6.56
C GLN A 434 -7.26 3.06 5.05
N GLY A 435 -6.10 3.47 4.54
CA GLY A 435 -5.75 3.30 3.13
C GLY A 435 -5.81 1.84 2.66
N ALA A 436 -5.27 0.92 3.46
CA ALA A 436 -5.26 -0.50 3.14
C ALA A 436 -6.66 -1.12 3.06
N VAL A 437 -7.54 -0.78 4.01
CA VAL A 437 -8.93 -1.26 4.00
C VAL A 437 -9.72 -0.64 2.85
N LEU A 438 -9.53 0.66 2.57
CA LEU A 438 -10.18 1.33 1.44
C LEU A 438 -9.76 0.73 0.10
N GLU A 439 -8.47 0.42 -0.11
CA GLU A 439 -7.99 -0.23 -1.34
C GLU A 439 -8.68 -1.59 -1.57
N VAL A 440 -8.91 -2.36 -0.50
CA VAL A 440 -9.65 -3.64 -0.60
C VAL A 440 -11.12 -3.40 -0.95
N ILE A 441 -11.77 -2.38 -0.36
CA ILE A 441 -13.15 -2.00 -0.68
C ILE A 441 -13.27 -1.57 -2.15
N GLN A 442 -12.32 -0.78 -2.66
CA GLN A 442 -12.26 -0.37 -4.06
C GLN A 442 -12.13 -1.57 -5.01
N SER A 443 -11.45 -2.64 -4.58
CA SER A 443 -11.38 -3.90 -5.33
C SER A 443 -12.69 -4.71 -5.34
N GLY A 444 -13.72 -4.23 -4.64
CA GLY A 444 -15.06 -4.84 -4.61
C GLY A 444 -15.23 -5.91 -3.52
N LYS A 445 -14.36 -5.94 -2.51
CA LYS A 445 -14.52 -6.82 -1.33
C LYS A 445 -14.95 -6.00 -0.12
N VAL A 446 -16.09 -6.34 0.46
CA VAL A 446 -16.63 -5.67 1.65
C VAL A 446 -16.06 -6.38 2.89
N PRO A 447 -15.39 -5.66 3.82
CA PRO A 447 -14.96 -6.25 5.07
C PRO A 447 -16.15 -6.79 5.87
N LYS A 448 -16.01 -8.01 6.40
CA LYS A 448 -17.02 -8.64 7.25
C LYS A 448 -17.00 -8.00 8.63
N SER A 449 -18.18 -7.86 9.24
CA SER A 449 -18.30 -7.47 10.64
C SER A 449 -19.47 -8.18 11.30
N SER A 450 -19.22 -8.92 12.38
CA SER A 450 -20.28 -9.49 13.24
C SER A 450 -20.89 -8.46 14.18
N ASN A 451 -20.17 -7.38 14.49
CA ASN A 451 -20.65 -6.31 15.35
C ASN A 451 -20.49 -4.95 14.66
N THR A 452 -21.60 -4.44 14.15
CA THR A 452 -21.66 -3.15 13.44
C THR A 452 -21.40 -1.94 14.33
N SER A 453 -21.55 -2.08 15.66
CA SER A 453 -21.20 -1.01 16.60
C SER A 453 -19.68 -0.82 16.71
N VAL A 454 -18.93 -1.92 16.65
CA VAL A 454 -17.46 -1.94 16.66
C VAL A 454 -16.90 -1.56 15.29
N PHE A 455 -17.44 -2.15 14.23
CA PHE A 455 -17.04 -1.88 12.86
C PHE A 455 -18.22 -1.92 11.91
N SER A 456 -18.56 -0.77 11.32
CA SER A 456 -19.45 -0.70 10.16
C SER A 456 -18.62 -0.29 8.94
N PRO A 457 -18.55 -1.12 7.87
CA PRO A 457 -17.84 -0.75 6.65
C PRO A 457 -18.35 0.58 6.06
N LEU A 458 -19.67 0.79 6.10
CA LEU A 458 -20.28 2.01 5.58
C LEU A 458 -19.89 3.24 6.40
N LEU A 459 -20.00 3.18 7.74
CA LEU A 459 -19.64 4.30 8.61
C LEU A 459 -18.13 4.57 8.57
N PHE A 460 -17.32 3.52 8.43
CA PHE A 460 -15.87 3.64 8.25
C PHE A 460 -15.52 4.41 6.98
N VAL A 461 -16.16 4.07 5.86
CA VAL A 461 -15.95 4.78 4.58
C VAL A 461 -16.58 6.17 4.61
N ALA A 462 -17.70 6.40 5.29
CA ALA A 462 -18.30 7.74 5.41
C ALA A 462 -17.40 8.75 6.15
N ARG A 463 -16.66 8.27 7.15
CA ARG A 463 -15.58 9.02 7.84
C ARG A 463 -14.35 9.23 6.96
N SER A 464 -14.25 8.51 5.85
CA SER A 464 -13.23 8.73 4.85
C SER A 464 -13.76 9.70 3.80
N ARG A 465 -12.92 10.62 3.33
CA ARG A 465 -13.26 11.48 2.18
C ARG A 465 -13.17 10.71 0.84
N ASP A 466 -13.18 9.37 0.86
CA ASP A 466 -13.01 8.54 -0.33
C ASP A 466 -14.36 8.19 -0.98
N LEU A 467 -14.70 8.95 -2.01
CA LEU A 467 -15.92 8.76 -2.78
C LEU A 467 -15.94 7.43 -3.56
N LEU A 468 -14.79 6.89 -3.96
CA LEU A 468 -14.73 5.66 -4.75
C LEU A 468 -15.14 4.45 -3.91
N SER A 469 -14.58 4.32 -2.71
CA SER A 469 -15.00 3.29 -1.75
C SER A 469 -16.47 3.43 -1.38
N LEU A 470 -16.96 4.66 -1.19
CA LEU A 470 -18.36 4.87 -0.82
C LEU A 470 -19.30 4.41 -1.95
N LYS A 471 -18.98 4.72 -3.21
CA LYS A 471 -19.70 4.20 -4.38
C LYS A 471 -19.66 2.69 -4.47
N ALA A 472 -18.52 2.07 -4.18
CA ALA A 472 -18.37 0.61 -4.22
C ALA A 472 -19.25 -0.11 -3.18
N LEU A 473 -19.57 0.55 -2.06
CA LEU A 473 -20.47 0.04 -1.02
C LEU A 473 -21.94 0.30 -1.35
N VAL A 474 -22.32 1.55 -1.66
CA VAL A 474 -23.71 1.98 -1.83
C VAL A 474 -24.45 1.24 -2.95
N GLY A 475 -23.74 0.76 -3.97
CA GLY A 475 -24.33 -0.05 -5.05
C GLY A 475 -24.72 -1.49 -4.66
N ARG A 476 -24.46 -1.92 -3.41
CA ARG A 476 -24.73 -3.28 -2.94
C ARG A 476 -25.98 -3.32 -2.09
N GLY A 477 -26.97 -4.12 -2.50
CA GLY A 477 -28.25 -4.25 -1.78
C GLY A 477 -28.16 -4.85 -0.37
N GLU A 478 -27.00 -5.38 0.01
CA GLU A 478 -26.75 -5.96 1.34
C GLU A 478 -26.44 -4.90 2.42
N ILE A 479 -26.14 -3.65 2.04
CA ILE A 479 -25.70 -2.62 2.99
C ILE A 479 -26.87 -1.76 3.43
N ASP A 480 -27.13 -1.76 4.74
CA ASP A 480 -28.08 -0.85 5.37
C ASP A 480 -27.48 0.58 5.48
N LEU A 481 -28.00 1.48 4.63
CA LEU A 481 -27.61 2.90 4.59
C LEU A 481 -27.97 3.66 5.87
N ASP A 482 -28.95 3.16 6.61
CA ASP A 482 -29.53 3.81 7.78
C ASP A 482 -28.97 3.29 9.10
N SER A 483 -28.00 2.37 9.04
CA SER A 483 -27.27 1.88 10.21
C SER A 483 -26.60 3.03 10.98
N GLN A 484 -26.74 3.02 12.30
CA GLN A 484 -26.20 4.03 13.21
C GLN A 484 -25.14 3.43 14.13
N ASP A 485 -24.10 4.21 14.46
CA ASP A 485 -23.13 3.83 15.50
C ASP A 485 -23.68 4.00 16.92
N GLU A 486 -22.84 3.75 17.92
CA GLU A 486 -23.20 3.88 19.34
C GLU A 486 -23.63 5.29 19.75
N GLN A 487 -23.23 6.34 19.02
CA GLN A 487 -23.67 7.72 19.28
C GLN A 487 -24.93 8.07 18.49
N GLY A 488 -25.43 7.16 17.64
CA GLY A 488 -26.59 7.37 16.79
C GLY A 488 -26.23 8.06 15.46
N PHE A 489 -24.97 8.10 15.04
CA PHE A 489 -24.60 8.69 13.76
C PHE A 489 -24.76 7.68 12.62
N SER A 490 -25.57 8.03 11.62
CA SER A 490 -25.63 7.31 10.33
C SER A 490 -24.57 7.83 9.35
N ALA A 491 -24.37 7.12 8.24
CA ALA A 491 -23.39 7.52 7.22
C ALA A 491 -23.65 8.93 6.66
N VAL A 492 -24.93 9.28 6.47
CA VAL A 492 -25.32 10.61 5.97
C VAL A 492 -25.09 11.70 7.01
N MET A 493 -25.22 11.39 8.31
CA MET A 493 -24.87 12.32 9.39
C MET A 493 -23.36 12.53 9.50
N ILE A 494 -22.56 11.46 9.37
CA ILE A 494 -21.10 11.55 9.40
C ILE A 494 -20.59 12.43 8.26
N THR A 495 -21.06 12.17 7.02
CA THR A 495 -20.66 12.98 5.87
C THR A 495 -21.08 14.45 6.00
N ALA A 496 -22.23 14.74 6.63
CA ALA A 496 -22.65 16.09 6.96
C ALA A 496 -21.74 16.76 8.02
N ALA A 497 -21.46 16.07 9.12
CA ALA A 497 -20.64 16.57 10.22
C ALA A 497 -19.20 16.84 9.78
N GLU A 498 -18.59 15.93 9.01
CA GLU A 498 -17.21 16.06 8.53
C GLU A 498 -17.06 16.96 7.29
N GLY A 499 -18.17 17.39 6.67
CA GLY A 499 -18.13 18.30 5.51
C GLY A 499 -17.90 17.60 4.16
N HIS A 500 -18.15 16.29 4.07
CA HIS A 500 -17.99 15.47 2.86
C HIS A 500 -19.19 15.59 1.91
N VAL A 501 -19.31 16.73 1.22
CA VAL A 501 -20.46 17.08 0.36
C VAL A 501 -20.78 16.03 -0.72
N GLU A 502 -19.78 15.54 -1.47
CA GLU A 502 -20.03 14.56 -2.54
C GLU A 502 -20.43 13.19 -2.01
N GLY A 503 -19.89 12.79 -0.86
CA GLY A 503 -20.32 11.56 -0.18
C GLY A 503 -21.75 11.67 0.34
N PHE A 504 -22.09 12.84 0.88
CA PHE A 504 -23.46 13.16 1.29
C PHE A 504 -24.43 13.13 0.11
N ARG A 505 -24.07 13.74 -1.03
CA ARG A 505 -24.87 13.68 -2.28
C ARG A 505 -25.12 12.23 -2.67
N LEU A 506 -24.08 11.41 -2.72
CA LEU A 506 -24.23 9.99 -3.08
C LEU A 506 -25.21 9.25 -2.17
N LEU A 507 -25.08 9.42 -0.84
CA LEU A 507 -25.94 8.74 0.14
C LEU A 507 -27.39 9.19 0.06
N VAL A 508 -27.64 10.50 -0.08
CA VAL A 508 -29.01 11.03 -0.23
C VAL A 508 -29.68 10.48 -1.49
N TYR A 509 -28.96 10.47 -2.62
CA TYR A 509 -29.48 9.94 -3.88
C TYR A 509 -29.65 8.42 -3.89
N ALA A 510 -28.93 7.72 -3.02
CA ALA A 510 -29.12 6.28 -2.79
C ALA A 510 -30.30 5.97 -1.84
N GLY A 511 -30.94 6.98 -1.25
CA GLY A 511 -32.12 6.82 -0.41
C GLY A 511 -31.84 6.79 1.09
N ALA A 512 -30.65 7.22 1.55
CA ALA A 512 -30.35 7.32 2.99
C ALA A 512 -31.33 8.27 3.71
N ASN A 513 -31.79 7.87 4.89
CA ASN A 513 -32.77 8.60 5.66
C ASN A 513 -32.15 9.78 6.42
N VAL A 514 -32.34 10.98 5.87
CA VAL A 514 -31.86 12.24 6.47
C VAL A 514 -32.61 12.67 7.74
N LYS A 515 -33.72 11.99 8.08
CA LYS A 515 -34.58 12.33 9.24
C LYS A 515 -34.21 11.58 10.51
N LEU A 516 -33.30 10.60 10.43
CA LEU A 516 -32.78 9.92 11.62
C LEU A 516 -32.22 10.96 12.60
N GLN A 517 -32.23 10.61 13.88
CA GLN A 517 -31.69 11.45 14.95
C GLN A 517 -30.57 10.69 15.66
N ASN A 518 -29.48 11.39 15.96
CA ASN A 518 -28.45 10.87 16.86
C ASN A 518 -28.89 11.03 18.33
N LYS A 519 -28.06 10.58 19.28
CA LYS A 519 -28.36 10.71 20.73
C LYS A 519 -28.52 12.16 21.21
N SER A 520 -27.99 13.13 20.48
CA SER A 520 -28.15 14.57 20.75
C SER A 520 -29.44 15.16 20.14
N GLY A 521 -30.23 14.35 19.43
CA GLY A 521 -31.42 14.81 18.70
C GLY A 521 -31.11 15.51 17.37
N GLU A 522 -29.87 15.47 16.91
CA GLU A 522 -29.43 16.12 15.67
C GLU A 522 -29.75 15.23 14.46
N THR A 523 -30.26 15.86 13.39
CA THR A 523 -30.47 15.21 12.10
C THR A 523 -29.31 15.51 11.15
N ALA A 524 -29.20 14.77 10.05
CA ALA A 524 -28.20 15.07 9.02
C ALA A 524 -28.33 16.52 8.50
N VAL A 525 -29.57 17.03 8.41
CA VAL A 525 -29.85 18.41 8.00
C VAL A 525 -29.35 19.42 9.04
N THR A 526 -29.56 19.15 10.33
CA THR A 526 -29.07 20.00 11.42
C THR A 526 -27.53 20.09 11.37
N LEU A 527 -26.85 18.95 11.16
CA LEU A 527 -25.40 18.90 11.05
C LEU A 527 -24.87 19.67 9.83
N CYS A 528 -25.55 19.61 8.68
CA CYS A 528 -25.21 20.43 7.51
C CYS A 528 -25.27 21.95 7.79
N VAL A 529 -26.23 22.39 8.62
CA VAL A 529 -26.39 23.82 8.96
C VAL A 529 -25.25 24.33 9.84
N LEU A 530 -24.74 23.47 10.73
CA LEU A 530 -23.62 23.77 11.63
C LEU A 530 -22.25 23.72 10.93
N ASN A 531 -22.17 23.13 9.74
CA ASN A 531 -20.92 22.96 9.01
C ASN A 531 -20.53 24.22 8.20
N PRO A 532 -19.23 24.58 8.10
CA PRO A 532 -18.76 25.69 7.25
C PRO A 532 -19.17 25.57 5.77
N ASN A 533 -19.36 24.34 5.26
CA ASN A 533 -19.75 24.07 3.87
C ASN A 533 -21.27 24.05 3.65
N ARG A 534 -22.06 24.64 4.54
CA ARG A 534 -23.53 24.67 4.51
C ARG A 534 -24.12 24.95 3.13
N ASP A 535 -23.62 25.96 2.41
CA ASP A 535 -24.16 26.36 1.10
C ASP A 535 -24.13 25.23 0.08
N ARG A 536 -23.08 24.39 0.13
CA ARG A 536 -22.93 23.26 -0.78
C ARG A 536 -23.88 22.12 -0.44
N PHE A 537 -24.08 21.84 0.85
CA PHE A 537 -25.06 20.85 1.30
C PHE A 537 -26.50 21.26 0.96
N GLU A 538 -26.85 22.53 1.19
CA GLU A 538 -28.17 23.06 0.81
C GLU A 538 -28.42 22.93 -0.68
N LYS A 539 -27.41 23.20 -1.52
CA LYS A 539 -27.52 22.99 -2.97
C LYS A 539 -27.81 21.53 -3.32
N VAL A 540 -27.06 20.58 -2.74
CA VAL A 540 -27.29 19.13 -2.96
C VAL A 540 -28.72 18.74 -2.63
N LEU A 541 -29.24 19.22 -1.50
CA LEU A 541 -30.56 18.86 -1.04
C LEU A 541 -31.67 19.56 -1.83
N LEU A 542 -31.42 20.78 -2.31
CA LEU A 542 -32.29 21.48 -3.25
C LEU A 542 -32.38 20.73 -4.58
N ASP A 543 -31.24 20.36 -5.17
CA ASP A 543 -31.18 19.57 -6.40
C ASP A 543 -32.02 18.28 -6.25
N PHE A 544 -31.81 17.56 -5.14
CA PHE A 544 -32.53 16.32 -4.83
C PHE A 544 -34.06 16.54 -4.74
N ALA A 545 -34.51 17.61 -4.08
CA ALA A 545 -35.93 17.94 -3.95
C ALA A 545 -36.57 18.34 -5.29
N LEU A 546 -35.83 19.03 -6.15
CA LEU A 546 -36.30 19.42 -7.48
C LEU A 546 -36.51 18.19 -8.38
N GLU A 547 -35.62 17.20 -8.30
CA GLU A 547 -35.67 15.97 -9.10
C GLU A 547 -36.70 14.93 -8.60
N GLN A 548 -36.77 14.64 -7.30
CA GLN A 548 -37.61 13.55 -6.77
C GLN A 548 -39.08 13.94 -6.46
N GLY A 549 -39.39 15.24 -6.46
CA GLY A 549 -40.75 15.74 -6.21
C GLY A 549 -41.24 15.58 -4.75
N SER A 550 -42.53 15.88 -4.53
CA SER A 550 -43.14 16.02 -3.18
C SER A 550 -43.21 14.72 -2.35
N ARG A 551 -42.95 13.55 -2.94
CA ARG A 551 -43.20 12.24 -2.31
C ARG A 551 -42.34 11.94 -1.07
N ASN A 552 -41.14 12.53 -0.94
CA ASN A 552 -40.27 12.35 0.23
C ASN A 552 -39.93 13.66 0.97
N ALA A 553 -40.53 14.79 0.57
CA ALA A 553 -40.08 16.12 0.96
C ALA A 553 -40.62 16.64 2.31
N ALA A 554 -41.40 15.84 3.05
CA ALA A 554 -42.08 16.25 4.28
C ALA A 554 -41.16 16.45 5.52
N GLY A 555 -39.91 16.85 5.30
CA GLY A 555 -39.00 17.29 6.37
C GLY A 555 -37.89 18.21 5.86
N PHE A 556 -37.94 18.61 4.58
CA PHE A 556 -36.88 19.37 3.95
C PHE A 556 -37.32 20.81 3.71
N TYR A 557 -36.57 21.78 4.26
CA TYR A 557 -36.81 23.20 4.04
C TYR A 557 -36.34 23.63 2.63
N ALA A 558 -36.77 22.91 1.58
CA ALA A 558 -36.32 23.13 0.20
C ALA A 558 -36.58 24.57 -0.26
N LEU A 559 -37.78 25.08 0.03
CA LEU A 559 -38.16 26.46 -0.30
C LEU A 559 -37.31 27.49 0.45
N HIS A 560 -36.90 27.20 1.68
CA HIS A 560 -36.00 28.05 2.45
C HIS A 560 -34.60 28.07 1.83
N CYS A 561 -34.09 26.90 1.40
CA CYS A 561 -32.80 26.79 0.73
C CYS A 561 -32.81 27.56 -0.61
N ALA A 562 -33.84 27.35 -1.44
CA ALA A 562 -34.00 28.07 -2.70
C ALA A 562 -34.06 29.60 -2.50
N ALA A 563 -34.81 30.05 -1.50
CA ALA A 563 -34.92 31.45 -1.15
C ALA A 563 -33.59 32.05 -0.64
N ARG A 564 -32.84 31.29 0.17
CA ARG A 564 -31.52 31.69 0.68
C ARG A 564 -30.46 31.72 -0.42
N CYS A 565 -30.50 30.79 -1.37
CA CYS A 565 -29.58 30.77 -2.51
C CYS A 565 -29.94 31.79 -3.60
N GLY A 566 -31.16 32.37 -3.54
CA GLY A 566 -31.65 33.30 -4.56
C GLY A 566 -32.02 32.64 -5.88
N ASP A 567 -32.21 31.32 -5.89
CA ASP A 567 -32.61 30.57 -7.07
C ASP A 567 -34.10 30.79 -7.36
N LEU A 568 -34.40 31.83 -8.14
CA LEU A 568 -35.76 32.25 -8.45
C LEU A 568 -36.56 31.14 -9.16
N ASP A 569 -35.91 30.35 -10.02
CA ASP A 569 -36.59 29.30 -10.78
C ASP A 569 -36.95 28.12 -9.88
N ALA A 570 -36.05 27.75 -8.95
CA ALA A 570 -36.35 26.77 -7.92
C ALA A 570 -37.45 27.25 -6.96
N VAL A 571 -37.42 28.53 -6.55
CA VAL A 571 -38.49 29.14 -5.72
C VAL A 571 -39.83 29.05 -6.45
N LYS A 572 -39.89 29.43 -7.74
CA LYS A 572 -41.11 29.33 -8.56
C LYS A 572 -41.64 27.90 -8.64
N LEU A 573 -40.76 26.94 -8.92
CA LEU A 573 -41.14 25.54 -9.08
C LEU A 573 -41.67 24.96 -7.77
N LEU A 574 -40.97 25.18 -6.66
CA LEU A 574 -41.36 24.68 -5.33
C LEU A 574 -42.68 25.30 -4.87
N THR A 575 -42.89 26.61 -5.05
CA THR A 575 -44.17 27.25 -4.74
C THR A 575 -45.31 26.69 -5.60
N THR A 576 -45.06 26.45 -6.90
CA THR A 576 -46.05 25.83 -7.80
C THR A 576 -46.39 24.39 -7.38
N ARG A 577 -45.44 23.68 -6.76
CA ARG A 577 -45.65 22.33 -6.18
C ARG A 577 -46.38 22.34 -4.83
N GLY A 578 -46.86 23.49 -4.36
CA GLY A 578 -47.70 23.61 -3.16
C GLY A 578 -46.92 23.74 -1.85
N TYR A 579 -45.63 24.09 -1.88
CA TYR A 579 -44.88 24.39 -0.66
C TYR A 579 -45.41 25.68 -0.02
N ASP A 580 -45.65 25.65 1.29
CA ASP A 580 -46.12 26.82 2.04
C ASP A 580 -45.02 27.88 2.14
N VAL A 581 -45.29 29.05 1.55
CA VAL A 581 -44.40 30.23 1.53
C VAL A 581 -44.23 30.89 2.90
N ASN A 582 -45.09 30.58 3.87
CA ASN A 582 -45.09 31.15 5.22
C ASN A 582 -44.61 30.17 6.29
N MET A 583 -44.31 28.92 5.93
CA MET A 583 -43.76 27.93 6.86
C MET A 583 -42.42 28.44 7.40
N SER A 584 -42.22 28.36 8.72
CA SER A 584 -40.97 28.73 9.36
C SER A 584 -40.08 27.51 9.62
N ASN A 585 -38.76 27.68 9.55
CA ASN A 585 -37.80 26.68 10.02
C ASN A 585 -37.70 26.64 11.56
N GLY A 586 -36.83 25.77 12.10
CA GLY A 586 -36.64 25.59 13.55
C GLY A 586 -36.22 26.86 14.32
N ASP A 587 -35.61 27.83 13.63
CA ASP A 587 -35.21 29.13 14.20
C ASP A 587 -36.27 30.22 13.97
N GLY A 588 -37.43 29.86 13.40
CA GLY A 588 -38.51 30.78 13.08
C GLY A 588 -38.33 31.59 11.80
N TYR A 589 -37.31 31.29 10.96
CA TYR A 589 -37.12 31.98 9.68
C TYR A 589 -38.09 31.44 8.63
N THR A 590 -38.76 32.33 7.90
CA THR A 590 -39.54 31.99 6.70
C THR A 590 -38.67 32.06 5.43
N PRO A 591 -39.09 31.48 4.29
CA PRO A 591 -38.39 31.65 3.02
C PRO A 591 -38.17 33.13 2.67
N LEU A 592 -39.16 33.99 2.91
CA LEU A 592 -39.06 35.43 2.69
C LEU A 592 -37.97 36.08 3.55
N MET A 593 -37.86 35.70 4.84
CA MET A 593 -36.82 36.21 5.73
C MET A 593 -35.42 35.84 5.26
N LEU A 594 -35.23 34.62 4.75
CA LEU A 594 -33.93 34.18 4.24
C LEU A 594 -33.57 34.89 2.93
N ALA A 595 -34.51 35.00 1.99
CA ALA A 595 -34.30 35.80 0.77
C ALA A 595 -33.98 37.27 1.10
N ALA A 596 -34.67 37.85 2.10
CA ALA A 596 -34.44 39.21 2.56
C ALA A 596 -33.05 39.37 3.19
N ARG A 597 -32.64 38.41 4.03
CA ARG A 597 -31.35 38.40 4.71
C ARG A 597 -30.17 38.26 3.74
N GLU A 598 -30.31 37.54 2.63
CA GLU A 598 -29.24 37.41 1.63
C GLU A 598 -29.33 38.46 0.49
N GLY A 599 -30.40 39.27 0.50
CA GLY A 599 -30.63 40.38 -0.41
C GLY A 599 -31.22 40.00 -1.77
N HIS A 600 -31.93 38.89 -1.87
CA HIS A 600 -32.52 38.37 -3.10
C HIS A 600 -33.88 39.01 -3.41
N GLY A 601 -33.86 40.27 -3.90
CA GLY A 601 -35.07 41.07 -4.13
C GLY A 601 -36.12 40.42 -5.04
N ARG A 602 -35.71 39.81 -6.16
CA ARG A 602 -36.63 39.11 -7.07
C ARG A 602 -37.32 37.90 -6.42
N SER A 603 -36.59 37.16 -5.57
CA SER A 603 -37.16 36.05 -4.81
C SER A 603 -38.13 36.56 -3.74
N CYS A 604 -37.81 37.67 -3.07
CA CYS A 604 -38.76 38.34 -2.17
C CYS A 604 -40.03 38.77 -2.90
N GLU A 605 -39.91 39.39 -4.07
CA GLU A 605 -41.04 39.87 -4.88
C GLU A 605 -41.98 38.72 -5.26
N PHE A 606 -41.40 37.61 -5.73
CA PHE A 606 -42.19 36.43 -6.09
C PHE A 606 -42.82 35.74 -4.88
N LEU A 607 -42.09 35.60 -3.76
CA LEU A 607 -42.66 35.02 -2.53
C LEU A 607 -43.82 35.88 -2.00
N ILE A 608 -43.68 37.21 -2.04
CA ILE A 608 -44.74 38.15 -1.66
C ILE A 608 -45.95 38.02 -2.58
N SER A 609 -45.76 37.95 -3.90
CA SER A 609 -46.88 37.77 -4.84
C SER A 609 -47.62 36.44 -4.65
N CYS A 610 -46.94 35.44 -4.07
CA CYS A 610 -47.53 34.16 -3.66
C CYS A 610 -48.11 34.17 -2.24
N GLY A 611 -48.19 35.32 -1.57
CA GLY A 611 -48.83 35.46 -0.25
C GLY A 611 -47.89 35.36 0.96
N ALA A 612 -46.58 35.55 0.78
CA ALA A 612 -45.64 35.59 1.91
C ALA A 612 -45.88 36.81 2.82
N ARG A 613 -45.92 36.56 4.13
CA ARG A 613 -46.20 37.57 5.16
C ARG A 613 -44.92 38.27 5.63
N CYS A 614 -44.85 39.58 5.39
CA CYS A 614 -43.74 40.44 5.83
C CYS A 614 -43.71 40.71 7.34
N ASP A 615 -44.81 40.44 8.06
CA ASP A 615 -45.00 40.75 9.49
C ASP A 615 -44.59 39.63 10.45
N MET A 616 -44.28 38.45 9.92
CA MET A 616 -43.77 37.32 10.71
C MET A 616 -42.46 37.70 11.41
N LYS A 617 -42.21 37.09 12.57
CA LYS A 617 -40.99 37.29 13.35
C LYS A 617 -40.30 35.95 13.60
N ASN A 618 -38.97 35.93 13.46
CA ASN A 618 -38.16 34.78 13.86
C ASN A 618 -38.02 34.69 15.39
N ALA A 619 -37.29 33.67 15.89
CA ALA A 619 -37.06 33.50 17.32
C ALA A 619 -36.34 34.69 17.99
N MET A 620 -35.62 35.51 17.23
CA MET A 620 -34.95 36.73 17.69
C MET A 620 -35.84 37.97 17.61
N GLY A 621 -37.12 37.83 17.23
CA GLY A 621 -38.06 38.94 17.08
C GLY A 621 -37.88 39.76 15.80
N GLU A 622 -37.05 39.30 14.86
CA GLU A 622 -36.71 40.01 13.62
C GLU A 622 -37.72 39.70 12.52
N THR A 623 -38.08 40.74 11.77
CA THR A 623 -38.91 40.65 10.56
C THR A 623 -38.04 40.56 9.30
N ALA A 624 -38.63 40.21 8.16
CA ALA A 624 -37.94 40.24 6.87
C ALA A 624 -37.34 41.64 6.58
N LEU A 625 -38.02 42.72 6.98
CA LEU A 625 -37.53 44.09 6.81
C LEU A 625 -36.28 44.37 7.67
N SER A 626 -36.29 43.96 8.94
CA SER A 626 -35.13 44.17 9.81
C SER A 626 -33.90 43.37 9.37
N LEU A 627 -34.13 42.18 8.80
CA LEU A 627 -33.05 41.37 8.22
C LEU A 627 -32.48 42.00 6.94
N ALA A 628 -33.34 42.53 6.06
CA ALA A 628 -32.89 43.22 4.84
C ALA A 628 -32.06 44.48 5.16
N ARG A 629 -32.46 45.26 6.18
CA ARG A 629 -31.76 46.49 6.60
C ARG A 629 -30.35 46.25 7.16
N LYS A 630 -30.08 45.06 7.69
CA LYS A 630 -28.74 44.70 8.18
C LYS A 630 -27.74 44.51 7.04
N MET A 631 -28.20 44.41 5.79
CA MET A 631 -27.37 44.16 4.62
C MET A 631 -27.29 45.39 3.72
N GLN A 632 -26.14 45.61 3.08
CA GLN A 632 -25.92 46.74 2.16
C GLN A 632 -26.70 46.61 0.82
N LYS A 633 -27.58 45.62 0.68
CA LYS A 633 -28.31 45.32 -0.57
C LYS A 633 -29.74 45.86 -0.51
N ASN A 634 -29.96 46.98 -1.21
CA ASN A 634 -31.20 47.75 -1.13
C ASN A 634 -32.40 47.15 -1.89
N GLU A 635 -32.22 46.15 -2.74
CA GLU A 635 -33.32 45.65 -3.59
C GLU A 635 -34.37 44.87 -2.80
N ALA A 636 -33.94 43.96 -1.91
CA ALA A 636 -34.86 43.21 -1.05
C ALA A 636 -35.59 44.13 -0.05
N GLU A 637 -34.88 45.09 0.55
CA GLU A 637 -35.50 46.11 1.40
C GLU A 637 -36.52 46.93 0.62
N ARG A 638 -36.18 47.36 -0.61
CA ARG A 638 -37.08 48.13 -1.47
C ARG A 638 -38.37 47.35 -1.71
N VAL A 639 -38.29 46.08 -2.15
CA VAL A 639 -39.45 45.24 -2.44
C VAL A 639 -40.32 45.03 -1.20
N ILE A 640 -39.72 44.74 -0.03
CA ILE A 640 -40.48 44.53 1.21
C ILE A 640 -41.17 45.82 1.66
N LEU A 641 -40.49 46.96 1.56
CA LEU A 641 -41.09 48.27 1.88
C LEU A 641 -42.19 48.67 0.89
N ASP A 642 -42.05 48.31 -0.39
CA ASP A 642 -43.09 48.54 -1.40
C ASP A 642 -44.38 47.79 -1.01
N GLU A 643 -44.26 46.54 -0.57
CA GLU A 643 -45.41 45.74 -0.13
C GLU A 643 -46.00 46.22 1.20
N LEU A 644 -45.16 46.54 2.20
CA LEU A 644 -45.65 47.09 3.47
C LEU A 644 -46.39 48.42 3.26
N ALA A 645 -45.88 49.28 2.38
CA ALA A 645 -46.50 50.53 2.02
C ALA A 645 -47.83 50.31 1.26
N ARG A 646 -47.89 49.34 0.34
CA ARG A 646 -49.13 48.94 -0.34
C ARG A 646 -50.18 48.46 0.68
N LYS A 647 -49.83 47.51 1.54
CA LYS A 647 -50.73 46.96 2.56
C LYS A 647 -51.28 48.06 3.46
N LEU A 648 -50.42 48.99 3.91
CA LEU A 648 -50.80 50.14 4.74
C LEU A 648 -51.86 51.03 4.09
N VAL A 649 -51.66 51.43 2.83
CA VAL A 649 -52.60 52.34 2.18
C VAL A 649 -53.93 51.67 1.84
N LEU A 650 -53.93 50.36 1.57
CA LEU A 650 -55.13 49.58 1.24
C LEU A 650 -55.97 49.24 2.48
N THR A 651 -55.35 48.78 3.58
CA THR A 651 -56.07 48.53 4.84
C THR A 651 -56.56 49.83 5.46
N GLY A 652 -55.78 50.88 5.29
CA GLY A 652 -56.02 52.22 5.80
C GLY A 652 -55.71 52.37 7.28
N ALA A 653 -55.37 53.61 7.65
CA ALA A 653 -55.12 53.96 9.04
C ALA A 653 -55.72 55.32 9.38
N GLN A 654 -55.78 55.60 10.68
CA GLN A 654 -56.18 56.91 11.16
C GLN A 654 -55.06 57.92 10.93
N VAL A 655 -55.40 59.03 10.26
CA VAL A 655 -54.50 60.16 10.02
C VAL A 655 -55.23 61.47 10.33
N LYS A 656 -54.47 62.48 10.75
CA LYS A 656 -54.96 63.84 10.99
C LYS A 656 -54.95 64.63 9.69
N LYS A 657 -56.12 64.92 9.13
CA LYS A 657 -56.25 65.74 7.92
C LYS A 657 -56.33 67.23 8.25
N HIS A 658 -55.55 68.05 7.57
CA HIS A 658 -55.68 69.51 7.65
C HIS A 658 -56.72 70.06 6.67
N ILE A 659 -57.39 71.15 7.08
CA ILE A 659 -58.43 71.82 6.30
C ILE A 659 -57.94 73.20 5.84
N LYS A 660 -58.38 73.64 4.65
CA LYS A 660 -58.14 74.98 4.08
C LYS A 660 -56.63 75.37 4.05
N GLY A 661 -55.76 74.47 3.58
CA GLY A 661 -54.32 74.77 3.44
C GLY A 661 -53.60 75.07 4.76
N GLY A 662 -54.08 74.52 5.89
CA GLY A 662 -53.46 74.67 7.21
C GLY A 662 -54.11 75.71 8.13
N LYS A 663 -55.14 76.46 7.68
CA LYS A 663 -55.83 77.47 8.52
C LYS A 663 -56.65 76.85 9.66
N GLY A 664 -57.26 75.69 9.43
CA GLY A 664 -58.13 75.00 10.41
C GLY A 664 -57.38 74.02 11.31
N SER A 665 -58.01 73.62 12.42
CA SER A 665 -57.53 72.52 13.26
C SER A 665 -57.57 71.20 12.47
N PRO A 666 -56.57 70.31 12.64
CA PRO A 666 -56.58 69.01 11.98
C PRO A 666 -57.65 68.10 12.59
N HIS A 667 -58.26 67.24 11.77
CA HIS A 667 -59.29 66.30 12.22
C HIS A 667 -58.93 64.86 11.86
N MET A 668 -59.26 63.93 12.75
CA MET A 668 -59.06 62.50 12.52
C MET A 668 -59.93 61.99 11.37
N LYS A 669 -59.28 61.26 10.45
CA LYS A 669 -59.91 60.57 9.33
C LYS A 669 -59.21 59.24 9.09
N ILE A 670 -59.99 58.24 8.71
CA ILE A 670 -59.45 57.01 8.14
C ILE A 670 -59.10 57.31 6.68
N LEU A 671 -57.84 57.12 6.34
CA LEU A 671 -57.32 57.27 4.98
C LEU A 671 -57.12 55.88 4.39
N THR A 672 -57.68 55.64 3.21
CA THR A 672 -57.66 54.34 2.51
C THR A 672 -57.53 54.58 1.02
N MET A 673 -56.75 53.76 0.33
CA MET A 673 -56.68 53.70 -1.14
C MET A 673 -57.60 52.60 -1.65
N VAL A 674 -58.31 52.86 -2.74
CA VAL A 674 -59.07 51.84 -3.47
C VAL A 674 -58.21 51.33 -4.63
N GLU A 675 -57.75 50.09 -4.54
CA GLU A 675 -56.76 49.50 -5.45
C GLU A 675 -57.14 49.64 -6.93
N ALA A 676 -58.36 49.25 -7.30
CA ALA A 676 -58.82 49.21 -8.68
C ALA A 676 -58.93 50.59 -9.37
N ALA A 677 -58.85 51.69 -8.62
CA ALA A 677 -59.06 53.04 -9.16
C ALA A 677 -57.94 54.04 -8.81
N GLY A 678 -56.95 53.67 -7.99
CA GLY A 678 -55.92 54.62 -7.51
C GLY A 678 -56.51 55.80 -6.73
N ILE A 679 -57.72 55.64 -6.20
CA ILE A 679 -58.47 56.71 -5.54
C ILE A 679 -58.15 56.70 -4.04
N LEU A 680 -57.72 57.85 -3.54
CA LEU A 680 -57.57 58.10 -2.12
C LEU A 680 -58.91 58.54 -1.53
N ARG A 681 -59.38 57.81 -0.52
CA ARG A 681 -60.64 58.04 0.18
C ARG A 681 -60.36 58.42 1.63
N TRP A 682 -61.01 59.50 2.09
CA TRP A 682 -61.07 59.84 3.52
C TRP A 682 -62.52 60.04 3.99
N GLY A 683 -63.03 59.06 4.75
CA GLY A 683 -64.39 59.02 5.30
C GLY A 683 -65.44 58.35 4.40
N LYS A 684 -66.70 58.33 4.86
CA LYS A 684 -67.79 57.49 4.30
C LYS A 684 -68.45 58.00 3.00
N SER A 685 -68.12 59.20 2.52
CA SER A 685 -68.82 59.82 1.37
C SER A 685 -68.02 59.68 0.08
N SER A 686 -68.67 59.21 -0.99
CA SER A 686 -68.11 59.13 -2.35
C SER A 686 -67.66 60.48 -2.91
N ARG A 687 -68.22 61.60 -2.42
CA ARG A 687 -67.81 62.97 -2.79
C ARG A 687 -66.41 63.37 -2.29
N ARG A 688 -65.77 62.52 -1.48
CA ARG A 688 -64.42 62.72 -0.91
C ARG A 688 -63.38 61.76 -1.49
N ASN A 689 -63.75 61.03 -2.53
CA ASN A 689 -62.84 60.24 -3.36
C ASN A 689 -62.01 61.19 -4.21
N VAL A 690 -60.69 61.08 -4.14
CA VAL A 690 -59.81 61.93 -4.93
C VAL A 690 -58.73 61.11 -5.60
N VAL A 691 -58.56 61.37 -6.89
CA VAL A 691 -57.44 60.82 -7.68
C VAL A 691 -56.18 61.56 -7.28
N CYS A 692 -55.19 60.83 -6.80
CA CYS A 692 -53.88 61.35 -6.48
C CYS A 692 -53.10 61.57 -7.76
N GLN A 693 -52.44 62.71 -7.88
CA GLN A 693 -51.48 63.00 -8.95
C GLN A 693 -50.07 62.84 -8.43
N GLU A 694 -49.76 63.42 -7.27
CA GLU A 694 -48.46 63.33 -6.62
C GLU A 694 -48.60 63.22 -5.10
N ALA A 695 -47.59 62.65 -4.44
CA ALA A 695 -47.49 62.60 -2.99
C ALA A 695 -46.04 62.88 -2.56
N GLU A 696 -45.83 63.64 -1.50
CA GLU A 696 -44.50 63.99 -1.01
C GLU A 696 -44.47 64.00 0.52
N VAL A 697 -43.32 63.62 1.08
CA VAL A 697 -43.08 63.66 2.52
C VAL A 697 -42.82 65.11 2.91
N GLY A 698 -43.39 65.54 4.03
CA GLY A 698 -43.24 66.89 4.55
C GLY A 698 -44.31 67.88 4.07
N PRO A 699 -44.36 69.06 4.71
CA PRO A 699 -45.28 70.13 4.36
C PRO A 699 -44.86 70.84 3.07
N SER A 700 -45.75 71.65 2.46
CA SER A 700 -45.32 72.64 1.46
C SER A 700 -44.89 73.95 2.11
N LEU A 701 -44.08 74.72 1.37
CA LEU A 701 -43.70 76.10 1.72
C LEU A 701 -44.92 76.98 2.05
N ARG A 702 -46.04 76.81 1.33
CA ARG A 702 -47.28 77.55 1.59
C ARG A 702 -47.92 77.13 2.92
N PHE A 703 -47.93 75.84 3.22
CA PHE A 703 -48.45 75.30 4.46
C PHE A 703 -47.61 75.71 5.67
N GLN A 704 -46.27 75.67 5.57
CA GLN A 704 -45.35 76.10 6.61
C GLN A 704 -45.59 77.57 6.99
N LYS A 705 -45.66 78.47 6.01
CA LYS A 705 -45.95 79.90 6.24
C LYS A 705 -47.28 80.13 6.94
N MET A 706 -48.30 79.32 6.63
CA MET A 706 -49.65 79.44 7.23
C MET A 706 -49.73 78.85 8.65
N ARG A 707 -48.86 77.91 9.00
CA ARG A 707 -48.82 77.21 10.30
C ARG A 707 -47.71 77.69 11.24
N GLN A 708 -46.84 78.60 10.80
CA GLN A 708 -45.68 79.08 11.55
C GLN A 708 -46.01 79.56 12.98
N ARG A 709 -47.18 80.20 13.18
CA ARG A 709 -47.65 80.68 14.50
C ARG A 709 -48.17 79.59 15.44
N LYS A 710 -48.40 78.36 14.96
CA LYS A 710 -49.00 77.25 15.74
C LYS A 710 -48.01 76.15 16.13
N GLY A 711 -46.74 76.23 15.71
CA GLY A 711 -45.65 75.35 16.15
C GLY A 711 -45.70 73.90 15.64
N ASP A 712 -46.70 73.53 14.83
CA ASP A 712 -46.95 72.16 14.37
C ASP A 712 -46.82 72.00 12.84
N ALA A 713 -46.08 72.93 12.21
CA ALA A 713 -45.87 72.98 10.77
C ALA A 713 -44.93 71.88 10.23
N GLU A 714 -44.04 71.36 11.09
CA GLU A 714 -42.96 70.43 10.73
C GLU A 714 -43.01 69.13 11.55
N LEU A 715 -44.20 68.71 11.97
CA LEU A 715 -44.34 67.41 12.62
C LEU A 715 -43.77 66.31 11.70
N PRO A 716 -42.93 65.39 12.23
CA PRO A 716 -42.20 64.43 11.42
C PRO A 716 -43.12 63.51 10.60
N GLY A 717 -44.36 63.30 11.04
CA GLY A 717 -45.38 62.51 10.32
C GLY A 717 -46.18 63.24 9.25
N ILE A 718 -45.81 64.48 8.88
CA ILE A 718 -46.55 65.23 7.85
C ILE A 718 -46.21 64.70 6.46
N PHE A 719 -47.24 64.49 5.63
CA PHE A 719 -47.10 64.30 4.19
C PHE A 719 -48.19 65.06 3.44
N ARG A 720 -47.89 65.43 2.19
CA ARG A 720 -48.81 66.12 1.29
C ARG A 720 -49.21 65.23 0.12
N VAL A 721 -50.45 65.42 -0.32
CA VAL A 721 -50.99 64.79 -1.53
C VAL A 721 -51.52 65.88 -2.44
N ILE A 722 -51.07 65.88 -3.69
CA ILE A 722 -51.57 66.71 -4.76
C ILE A 722 -52.59 65.89 -5.53
N THR A 723 -53.79 66.44 -5.61
CA THR A 723 -54.92 65.83 -6.29
C THR A 723 -54.91 66.18 -7.77
N ALA A 724 -55.55 65.37 -8.63
CA ALA A 724 -55.65 65.63 -10.08
C ALA A 724 -56.31 66.98 -10.46
N LYS A 725 -56.91 67.69 -9.49
CA LYS A 725 -57.45 69.05 -9.65
C LYS A 725 -56.48 70.13 -9.15
N ASN A 726 -55.18 69.82 -9.03
CA ASN A 726 -54.14 70.67 -8.45
C ASN A 726 -54.46 71.22 -7.04
N LYS A 727 -55.28 70.49 -6.26
CA LYS A 727 -55.52 70.82 -4.85
C LYS A 727 -54.54 70.07 -3.97
N GLU A 728 -53.90 70.79 -3.07
CA GLU A 728 -52.96 70.26 -2.10
C GLU A 728 -53.68 69.93 -0.78
N VAL A 729 -53.42 68.75 -0.23
CA VAL A 729 -53.97 68.29 1.05
C VAL A 729 -52.87 67.73 1.93
N HIS A 730 -52.77 68.22 3.16
CA HIS A 730 -51.81 67.75 4.15
C HIS A 730 -52.44 66.80 5.16
N PHE A 731 -51.71 65.75 5.48
CA PHE A 731 -52.05 64.75 6.48
C PHE A 731 -50.89 64.60 7.48
N VAL A 732 -51.22 64.22 8.72
CA VAL A 732 -50.22 63.81 9.72
C VAL A 732 -50.55 62.40 10.18
N CYS A 733 -49.60 61.48 10.04
CA CYS A 733 -49.71 60.13 10.58
C CYS A 733 -48.97 60.00 11.92
N GLU A 734 -49.42 59.05 12.74
CA GLU A 734 -48.70 58.62 13.93
C GLU A 734 -47.57 57.66 13.52
N GLY A 735 -46.37 57.79 14.10
CA GLY A 735 -45.18 57.00 13.70
C GLY A 735 -44.06 57.80 13.00
N GLY A 736 -44.14 59.13 12.96
CA GLY A 736 -43.03 59.98 12.50
C GLY A 736 -42.74 59.93 11.00
N SER A 737 -41.53 60.31 10.61
CA SER A 737 -41.10 60.47 9.21
C SER A 737 -41.03 59.17 8.43
N GLU A 738 -40.67 58.06 9.08
CA GLU A 738 -40.68 56.74 8.45
C GLU A 738 -42.10 56.34 8.02
N MET A 739 -43.10 56.59 8.87
CA MET A 739 -44.48 56.28 8.55
C MET A 739 -45.03 57.20 7.45
N ALA A 740 -44.66 58.47 7.45
CA ALA A 740 -45.00 59.41 6.38
C ALA A 740 -44.38 58.98 5.04
N ALA A 741 -43.14 58.50 5.05
CA ALA A 741 -42.46 57.95 3.88
C ALA A 741 -43.16 56.70 3.34
N LEU A 742 -43.58 55.78 4.22
CA LEU A 742 -44.37 54.61 3.85
C LEU A 742 -45.72 54.99 3.22
N TRP A 743 -46.45 55.97 3.79
CA TRP A 743 -47.69 56.48 3.21
C TRP A 743 -47.49 57.04 1.80
N VAL A 744 -46.50 57.92 1.62
CA VAL A 744 -46.20 58.53 0.31
C VAL A 744 -45.80 57.48 -0.71
N ARG A 745 -44.97 56.52 -0.29
CA ARG A 745 -44.54 55.40 -1.12
C ARG A 745 -45.72 54.55 -1.58
N GLY A 746 -46.60 54.15 -0.67
CA GLY A 746 -47.78 53.34 -0.98
C GLY A 746 -48.76 54.07 -1.90
N ILE A 747 -49.00 55.36 -1.67
CA ILE A 747 -49.84 56.19 -2.54
C ILE A 747 -49.25 56.24 -3.95
N LYS A 748 -47.94 56.49 -4.09
CA LYS A 748 -47.28 56.51 -5.41
C LYS A 748 -47.39 55.16 -6.13
N LEU A 749 -47.15 54.06 -5.42
CA LEU A 749 -47.19 52.70 -5.99
C LEU A 749 -48.60 52.37 -6.51
N VAL A 750 -49.62 52.48 -5.66
CA VAL A 750 -51.01 52.12 -6.04
C VAL A 750 -51.54 53.07 -7.12
N THR A 751 -51.18 54.36 -7.07
CA THR A 751 -51.57 55.33 -8.11
C THR A 751 -50.91 54.99 -9.45
N ARG A 752 -49.61 54.67 -9.44
CA ARG A 752 -48.88 54.28 -10.66
C ARG A 752 -49.50 53.02 -11.27
N GLU A 753 -49.77 52.00 -10.47
CA GLU A 753 -50.39 50.77 -10.97
C GLU A 753 -51.79 50.98 -11.53
N ALA A 754 -52.60 51.85 -10.93
CA ALA A 754 -53.92 52.18 -11.45
C ALA A 754 -53.90 52.98 -12.76
N ILE A 755 -52.79 53.69 -13.06
CA ILE A 755 -52.62 54.48 -14.29
C ILE A 755 -52.08 53.62 -15.44
N PHE A 756 -51.25 52.61 -15.13
CA PHE A 756 -50.55 51.78 -16.12
C PHE A 756 -51.07 50.33 -16.21
N ARG A 757 -52.11 49.96 -15.46
CA ARG A 757 -52.97 48.79 -15.74
C ARG A 757 -53.95 49.15 -16.85
#